data_AF-A0A942YF63-F1
#
_entry.id   AF-A0A942YF63-F1
#
_cell.length_a   1.000
_cell.length_b   1.000
_cell.length_c   1.000
_cell.angle_alpha   90.00
_cell.angle_beta   90.00
_cell.angle_gamma   90.00
#
_symmetry.space_group_name_H-M   'P 1'
#
loop_
_entity.id
_entity.type
_entity.pdbx_description
1 polymer ?
#
loop_
_entity_poly.entity_id
_entity_poly.type
_entity_poly.pdbx_seq_one_letter_code
_entity_poly.pdbx_strand_id
1 'polypeptide(L)'
;MFNYISEDHQRNIHISAFGDIANVFLELKSEYDSQLKQLINKEEINDNVQWVCNASMGHGKTTALKCFLKHLVSEGNSKRRIPVLLVIREKGMAEEIFEEMQEFNSGCVLLVNSENKKEVEPYVPYHQIVIITHSRLDNLTLGYGNLNTYKMWQQYRDGWSIHRKLDPKNLISKRYRLLIIDEKPSFVNGSIFDIGSKNNTLDWFDDLVSPLELNPYETQTYKSEIIKLIAHQLAINTSSVTTSLIPENENSIFLKNLKRNLKKMKENEFNKPKISSLKQLRHFEKLLKKDGAGRIDDYQIKGQSGRKIIISEKIDYSKLKLNTLILDGTAQLTWQQYSGLFIPKIVKNYNDYRRLNFNIENINTSKYSRSKIGNTTQKAISNRILELKQIHTDMFVLPVKSDIPIYKNEGAIGKDISFFEQEKSNGEAKPINLLNTTGKNELKDRKSLFLTSLPKMNADYYKMIAIALYGNDISLNMSNDNLSDNWFDDEKLQSVYMGEMFAEICQIIHRTALRKINSKDTIDIYIAYDDEDNEKIMSKPNGAKTLLLSETLNVRYFNRQANIKHHSVVDESLYGRGNKVRQFAEEIDRWIRLNITVYNDLPRRVGEIDKEGELGKKFRQWLKRNWTDEKIEMINNVFAEYGLVIEERKDEYSDKSKYINKMNDTYFEELFG
;
A
#
# COMPACT_ATOMS: atom_id res chain seq x y z
N MET A 1 -26.58 23.03 1.28
CA MET A 1 -25.35 22.36 1.76
C MET A 1 -24.18 23.33 1.86
N PHE A 2 -23.84 24.11 0.83
CA PHE A 2 -22.71 25.05 0.86
C PHE A 2 -22.78 26.07 2.02
N ASN A 3 -23.98 26.53 2.40
CA ASN A 3 -24.21 27.46 3.51
C ASN A 3 -23.78 26.91 4.90
N TYR A 4 -23.49 25.61 5.04
CA TYR A 4 -22.97 25.05 6.30
C TYR A 4 -21.44 25.22 6.45
N ILE A 5 -20.78 25.81 5.45
CA ILE A 5 -19.35 26.07 5.44
C ILE A 5 -19.11 27.51 5.91
N SER A 6 -18.13 27.75 6.77
CA SER A 6 -17.73 29.09 7.18
C SER A 6 -17.24 29.92 5.99
N GLU A 7 -17.43 31.24 6.01
CA GLU A 7 -17.05 32.12 4.90
C GLU A 7 -15.56 31.98 4.53
N ASP A 8 -14.68 31.86 5.52
CA ASP A 8 -13.25 31.65 5.28
C ASP A 8 -12.93 30.31 4.61
N HIS A 9 -13.66 29.25 4.96
CA HIS A 9 -13.46 27.94 4.33
C HIS A 9 -14.06 27.90 2.92
N GLN A 10 -15.16 28.61 2.67
CA GLN A 10 -15.76 28.74 1.33
C GLN A 10 -14.77 29.32 0.30
N ARG A 11 -13.96 30.31 0.71
CA ARG A 11 -12.94 30.94 -0.16
C ARG A 11 -11.86 29.96 -0.63
N ASN A 12 -11.64 28.87 0.10
CA ASN A 12 -10.57 27.91 -0.15
C ASN A 12 -11.04 26.64 -0.88
N ILE A 13 -12.34 26.50 -1.14
CA ILE A 13 -12.93 25.32 -1.79
C ILE A 13 -13.16 25.58 -3.27
N HIS A 14 -12.88 24.59 -4.10
CA HIS A 14 -13.28 24.60 -5.50
C HIS A 14 -14.79 24.31 -5.62
N ILE A 15 -15.58 25.34 -5.91
CA ILE A 15 -17.06 25.31 -5.87
C ILE A 15 -17.64 24.21 -6.76
N SER A 16 -17.18 24.07 -8.01
CA SER A 16 -17.72 23.05 -8.92
C SER A 16 -17.38 21.62 -8.47
N ALA A 17 -16.20 21.41 -7.90
CA ALA A 17 -15.81 20.09 -7.39
C ALA A 17 -16.66 19.70 -6.18
N PHE A 18 -16.91 20.65 -5.29
CA PHE A 18 -17.84 20.48 -4.17
C PHE A 18 -19.26 20.20 -4.67
N GLY A 19 -19.74 20.95 -5.66
CA GLY A 19 -21.07 20.79 -6.24
C GLY A 19 -21.31 19.39 -6.81
N ASP A 20 -20.36 18.88 -7.59
CA ASP A 20 -20.46 17.54 -8.16
C ASP A 20 -20.52 16.45 -7.08
N ILE A 21 -19.70 16.56 -6.03
CA ILE A 21 -19.73 15.62 -4.90
C ILE A 21 -21.04 15.75 -4.10
N ALA A 22 -21.50 16.97 -3.86
CA ALA A 22 -22.75 17.24 -3.15
C ALA A 22 -23.95 16.63 -3.90
N ASN A 23 -23.95 16.69 -5.23
CA ASN A 23 -24.98 16.07 -6.05
C ASN A 23 -25.04 14.54 -5.84
N VAL A 24 -23.89 13.86 -5.75
CA VAL A 24 -23.85 12.41 -5.43
C VAL A 24 -24.50 12.11 -4.08
N PHE A 25 -24.27 12.94 -3.06
CA PHE A 25 -24.92 12.78 -1.75
C PHE A 25 -26.44 13.05 -1.82
N LEU A 26 -26.86 14.06 -2.57
CA LEU A 26 -28.28 14.39 -2.74
C LEU A 26 -29.04 13.33 -3.56
N GLU A 27 -28.41 12.77 -4.58
CA GLU A 27 -28.92 11.60 -5.31
C GLU A 27 -29.12 10.40 -4.38
N LEU A 28 -28.11 10.10 -3.56
CA LEU A 28 -28.18 9.01 -2.59
C LEU A 28 -29.31 9.21 -1.57
N LYS A 29 -29.51 10.45 -1.11
CA LYS A 29 -30.64 10.84 -0.27
C LYS A 29 -31.98 10.59 -1.00
N SER A 30 -32.07 10.99 -2.27
CA SER A 30 -33.27 10.82 -3.08
C SER A 30 -33.64 9.33 -3.25
N GLU A 31 -32.64 8.48 -3.51
CA GLU A 31 -32.85 7.02 -3.59
C GLU A 31 -33.35 6.44 -2.26
N TYR A 32 -32.76 6.88 -1.14
CA TYR A 32 -33.21 6.47 0.19
C TYR A 32 -34.68 6.86 0.44
N ASP A 33 -35.06 8.09 0.11
CA ASP A 33 -36.43 8.58 0.27
C ASP A 33 -37.40 7.84 -0.67
N SER A 34 -36.97 7.46 -1.88
CA SER A 34 -37.74 6.68 -2.84
C SER A 34 -38.05 5.27 -2.32
N GLN A 35 -37.02 4.55 -1.88
CA GLN A 35 -37.17 3.20 -1.30
C GLN A 35 -38.05 3.21 -0.04
N LEU A 36 -37.95 4.27 0.78
CA LEU A 36 -38.82 4.41 1.95
C LEU A 36 -40.29 4.58 1.54
N LYS A 37 -40.57 5.33 0.47
CA LYS A 37 -41.94 5.46 -0.06
C LYS A 37 -42.46 4.14 -0.61
N GLN A 38 -41.64 3.40 -1.37
CA GLN A 38 -41.99 2.06 -1.87
C GLN A 38 -42.35 1.12 -0.71
N LEU A 39 -41.55 1.12 0.36
CA LEU A 39 -41.81 0.32 1.56
C LEU A 39 -43.14 0.70 2.23
N ILE A 40 -43.46 2.00 2.33
CA ILE A 40 -44.72 2.48 2.89
C ILE A 40 -45.91 2.08 2.02
N ASN A 41 -45.75 2.15 0.69
CA ASN A 41 -46.77 1.80 -0.29
C ASN A 41 -46.91 0.28 -0.51
N LYS A 42 -46.05 -0.54 0.11
CA LYS A 42 -45.95 -2.00 -0.10
C LYS A 42 -45.63 -2.38 -1.55
N GLU A 43 -44.87 -1.53 -2.24
CA GLU A 43 -44.34 -1.79 -3.57
C GLU A 43 -43.07 -2.66 -3.47
N GLU A 44 -42.69 -3.28 -4.59
CA GLU A 44 -41.41 -3.99 -4.69
C GLU A 44 -40.27 -2.99 -4.45
N ILE A 45 -39.41 -3.29 -3.48
CA ILE A 45 -38.31 -2.41 -3.10
C ILE A 45 -37.16 -2.67 -4.07
N ASN A 46 -36.68 -1.62 -4.70
CA ASN A 46 -35.47 -1.69 -5.53
C ASN A 46 -34.27 -2.23 -4.71
N ASP A 47 -33.31 -2.87 -5.39
CA ASP A 47 -32.08 -3.32 -4.76
C ASP A 47 -31.38 -2.20 -3.96
N ASN A 48 -30.68 -2.59 -2.88
CA ASN A 48 -29.93 -1.62 -2.07
C ASN A 48 -28.90 -0.91 -2.95
N VAL A 49 -28.84 0.42 -2.83
CA VAL A 49 -27.88 1.24 -3.56
C VAL A 49 -26.46 0.86 -3.12
N GLN A 50 -25.59 0.52 -4.06
CA GLN A 50 -24.17 0.26 -3.81
C GLN A 50 -23.33 1.13 -4.74
N TRP A 51 -22.91 2.30 -4.27
CA TRP A 51 -22.17 3.27 -5.07
C TRP A 51 -20.76 3.50 -4.57
N VAL A 52 -19.86 3.81 -5.49
CA VAL A 52 -18.54 4.36 -5.19
C VAL A 52 -18.36 5.69 -5.90
N CYS A 53 -18.17 6.75 -5.14
CA CYS A 53 -17.86 8.08 -5.64
C CYS A 53 -16.37 8.17 -5.97
N ASN A 54 -16.05 8.07 -7.25
CA ASN A 54 -14.70 8.26 -7.77
C ASN A 54 -14.43 9.76 -7.94
N ALA A 55 -14.24 10.45 -6.82
CA ALA A 55 -13.85 11.85 -6.79
C ALA A 55 -12.41 11.97 -6.28
N SER A 56 -11.56 12.66 -7.06
CA SER A 56 -10.13 12.79 -6.76
C SER A 56 -9.88 13.37 -5.36
N MET A 57 -8.71 13.05 -4.82
CA MET A 57 -8.26 13.63 -3.56
C MET A 57 -8.06 15.14 -3.71
N GLY A 58 -8.34 15.89 -2.63
CA GLY A 58 -8.31 17.36 -2.66
C GLY A 58 -9.63 18.03 -3.06
N HIS A 59 -10.60 17.30 -3.62
CA HIS A 59 -11.88 17.87 -4.08
C HIS A 59 -12.89 18.24 -2.98
N GLY A 60 -12.51 18.12 -1.71
CA GLY A 60 -13.39 18.46 -0.59
C GLY A 60 -14.43 17.41 -0.22
N LYS A 61 -14.17 16.11 -0.48
CA LYS A 61 -15.05 14.98 -0.11
C LYS A 61 -15.50 15.02 1.36
N THR A 62 -14.54 15.12 2.29
CA THR A 62 -14.81 15.20 3.73
C THR A 62 -15.61 16.46 4.08
N THR A 63 -15.38 17.59 3.41
CA THR A 63 -16.17 18.80 3.61
C THR A 63 -17.61 18.63 3.13
N ALA A 64 -17.81 18.08 1.92
CA ALA A 64 -19.14 17.77 1.40
C ALA A 64 -19.90 16.79 2.31
N LEU A 65 -19.20 15.78 2.84
CA LEU A 65 -19.73 14.85 3.83
C LEU A 65 -20.20 15.57 5.11
N LYS A 66 -19.36 16.41 5.72
CA LYS A 66 -19.74 17.19 6.92
C LYS A 66 -20.98 18.07 6.66
N CYS A 67 -21.02 18.76 5.52
CA CYS A 67 -22.19 19.56 5.12
C CYS A 67 -23.44 18.70 4.89
N PHE A 68 -23.28 17.49 4.35
CA PHE A 68 -24.38 16.55 4.15
C PHE A 68 -24.94 16.06 5.48
N LEU A 69 -24.08 15.72 6.45
CA LEU A 69 -24.50 15.33 7.80
C LEU A 69 -25.27 16.45 8.49
N LYS A 70 -24.76 17.70 8.46
CA LYS A 70 -25.46 18.88 8.98
C LYS A 70 -26.81 19.11 8.29
N HIS A 71 -26.88 18.90 6.98
CA HIS A 71 -28.13 18.96 6.21
C HIS A 71 -29.15 17.91 6.69
N LEU A 72 -28.73 16.67 6.92
CA LEU A 72 -29.61 15.59 7.42
C LEU A 72 -30.09 15.83 8.86
N VAL A 73 -29.26 16.41 9.72
CA VAL A 73 -29.61 16.74 11.11
C VAL A 73 -30.56 17.94 11.17
N SER A 74 -30.46 18.88 10.24
CA SER A 74 -31.33 20.05 10.16
C SER A 74 -32.77 19.75 9.71
N GLU A 75 -33.09 18.51 9.37
CA GLU A 75 -34.45 18.11 8.98
C GLU A 75 -35.41 18.21 10.18
N GLY A 76 -36.26 19.25 10.13
CA GLY A 76 -37.24 19.58 11.15
C GLY A 76 -38.38 18.56 11.23
N ASN A 77 -38.72 17.89 10.12
CA ASN A 77 -39.72 16.83 10.14
C ASN A 77 -39.08 15.53 10.64
N SER A 78 -39.43 15.13 11.87
CA SER A 78 -38.94 13.90 12.49
C SER A 78 -39.13 12.66 11.60
N LYS A 79 -40.22 12.59 10.82
CA LYS A 79 -40.51 11.49 9.87
C LYS A 79 -39.68 11.54 8.57
N ARG A 80 -38.86 12.55 8.34
CA ARG A 80 -37.98 12.66 7.16
C ARG A 80 -36.50 12.52 7.50
N ARG A 81 -36.16 12.40 8.79
CA ARG A 81 -34.76 12.22 9.20
C ARG A 81 -34.20 10.91 8.68
N ILE A 82 -32.97 10.99 8.16
CA ILE A 82 -32.23 9.85 7.62
C ILE A 82 -31.06 9.56 8.57
N PRO A 83 -30.98 8.34 9.13
CA PRO A 83 -29.87 7.96 9.96
C PRO A 83 -28.68 7.48 9.12
N VAL A 84 -27.47 7.72 9.62
CA VAL A 84 -26.21 7.39 8.94
C VAL A 84 -25.33 6.51 9.84
N LEU A 85 -24.71 5.50 9.25
CA LEU A 85 -23.56 4.79 9.77
C LEU A 85 -22.35 5.28 8.97
N LEU A 86 -21.50 6.07 9.60
CA LEU A 86 -20.32 6.64 9.00
C LEU A 86 -19.10 5.80 9.37
N VAL A 87 -18.28 5.45 8.39
CA VAL A 87 -17.06 4.66 8.57
C VAL A 87 -15.86 5.49 8.19
N ILE A 88 -15.00 5.78 9.17
CA ILE A 88 -13.78 6.59 9.00
C ILE A 88 -12.56 5.73 9.33
N ARG A 89 -11.47 5.91 8.57
CA ARG A 89 -10.25 5.12 8.75
C ARG A 89 -9.41 5.60 9.94
N GLU A 90 -9.15 6.90 10.01
CA GLU A 90 -8.29 7.51 11.03
C GLU A 90 -9.07 8.00 12.24
N LYS A 91 -8.60 7.67 13.46
CA LYS A 91 -9.24 8.05 14.73
C LYS A 91 -9.38 9.57 14.86
N GLY A 92 -8.32 10.32 14.57
CA GLY A 92 -8.35 11.79 14.64
C GLY A 92 -9.35 12.46 13.68
N MET A 93 -9.55 11.93 12.47
CA MET A 93 -10.58 12.45 11.57
C MET A 93 -12.00 12.09 12.06
N ALA A 94 -12.16 10.91 12.66
CA ALA A 94 -13.43 10.50 13.25
C ALA A 94 -13.81 11.40 14.44
N GLU A 95 -12.83 11.78 15.25
CA GLU A 95 -12.97 12.74 16.36
C GLU A 95 -13.30 14.15 15.86
N GLU A 96 -12.58 14.64 14.84
CA GLU A 96 -12.87 15.95 14.24
C GLU A 96 -14.32 16.05 13.72
N ILE A 97 -14.80 15.01 13.04
CA ILE A 97 -16.20 14.96 12.56
C ILE A 97 -17.17 14.83 13.75
N PHE A 98 -16.82 14.03 14.76
CA PHE A 98 -17.64 13.86 15.97
C PHE A 98 -17.82 15.19 16.70
N GLU A 99 -16.73 15.90 17.00
CA GLU A 99 -16.73 17.19 17.70
C GLU A 99 -17.53 18.24 16.92
N GLU A 100 -17.31 18.36 15.61
CA GLU A 100 -18.04 19.31 14.76
C GLU A 100 -19.55 19.02 14.73
N MET A 101 -19.94 17.74 14.69
CA MET A 101 -21.35 17.35 14.72
C MET A 101 -21.96 17.48 16.12
N GLN A 102 -21.17 17.28 17.17
CA GLN A 102 -21.60 17.46 18.56
C GLN A 102 -21.82 18.94 18.89
N GLU A 103 -20.94 19.83 18.43
CA GLU A 103 -21.11 21.29 18.52
C GLU A 103 -22.37 21.74 17.77
N PHE A 104 -22.62 21.16 16.59
CA PHE A 104 -23.82 21.46 15.80
C PHE A 104 -25.11 20.94 16.45
N ASN A 105 -25.10 19.72 17.01
CA ASN A 105 -26.21 19.14 17.77
C ASN A 105 -25.72 18.02 18.71
N SER A 106 -25.68 18.30 20.01
CA SER A 106 -24.99 17.49 21.03
C SER A 106 -25.50 16.06 21.21
N GLY A 107 -26.71 15.73 20.74
CA GLY A 107 -27.29 14.39 20.84
C GLY A 107 -27.36 13.61 19.53
N CYS A 108 -27.00 14.21 18.39
CA CYS A 108 -27.25 13.59 17.09
C CYS A 108 -26.25 12.49 16.70
N VAL A 109 -25.04 12.53 17.26
CA VAL A 109 -23.87 11.76 16.83
C VAL A 109 -23.30 10.92 17.96
N LEU A 110 -22.79 9.73 17.63
CA LEU A 110 -22.06 8.85 18.56
C LEU A 110 -20.81 8.28 17.89
N LEU A 111 -19.66 8.36 18.56
CA LEU A 111 -18.41 7.74 18.13
C LEU A 111 -18.16 6.43 18.87
N VAL A 112 -17.98 5.34 18.13
CA VAL A 112 -17.65 4.01 18.68
C VAL A 112 -16.26 3.58 18.25
N ASN A 113 -15.35 3.49 19.21
CA ASN A 113 -13.98 3.03 19.01
C ASN A 113 -13.72 1.75 19.85
N SER A 114 -12.49 1.23 19.80
CA SER A 114 -12.12 0.02 20.55
C SER A 114 -12.11 0.21 22.07
N GLU A 115 -11.84 1.43 22.53
CA GLU A 115 -11.69 1.78 23.95
C GLU A 115 -13.05 1.95 24.63
N ASN A 116 -14.00 2.64 23.97
CA ASN A 116 -15.29 2.99 24.54
C ASN A 116 -16.42 2.01 24.20
N LYS A 117 -16.18 1.04 23.29
CA LYS A 117 -17.21 0.12 22.75
C LYS A 117 -18.19 -0.39 23.79
N LYS A 118 -17.69 -0.98 24.87
CA LYS A 118 -18.53 -1.69 25.85
C LYS A 118 -19.54 -0.75 26.52
N GLU A 119 -19.14 0.49 26.73
CA GLU A 119 -19.95 1.53 27.34
C GLU A 119 -20.94 2.13 26.34
N VAL A 120 -20.51 2.42 25.11
CA VAL A 120 -21.31 3.20 24.15
C VAL A 120 -22.22 2.37 23.24
N GLU A 121 -21.88 1.10 22.99
CA GLU A 121 -22.62 0.21 22.07
C GLU A 121 -24.13 0.05 22.41
N PRO A 122 -24.56 0.03 23.69
CA PRO A 122 -25.98 0.04 24.05
C PRO A 122 -26.77 1.26 23.55
N TYR A 123 -26.09 2.39 23.27
CA TYR A 123 -26.73 3.65 22.86
C TYR A 123 -26.70 3.89 21.35
N VAL A 124 -25.98 3.05 20.59
CA VAL A 124 -25.88 3.12 19.13
C VAL A 124 -27.24 3.17 18.42
N PRO A 125 -28.28 2.40 18.83
CA PRO A 125 -29.57 2.46 18.15
C PRO A 125 -30.28 3.81 18.28
N TYR A 126 -29.91 4.65 19.26
CA TYR A 126 -30.65 5.87 19.56
C TYR A 126 -30.14 7.10 18.82
N HIS A 127 -28.93 7.09 18.27
CA HIS A 127 -28.31 8.28 17.64
C HIS A 127 -28.54 8.34 16.13
N GLN A 128 -28.72 9.52 15.53
CA GLN A 128 -28.92 9.65 14.08
C GLN A 128 -27.67 9.25 13.30
N ILE A 129 -26.50 9.67 13.78
CA ILE A 129 -25.22 9.44 13.14
C ILE A 129 -24.38 8.59 14.08
N VAL A 130 -23.86 7.48 13.57
CA VAL A 130 -22.93 6.62 14.31
C VAL A 130 -21.64 6.55 13.53
N ILE A 131 -20.53 6.91 14.15
CA ILE A 131 -19.20 6.86 13.55
C ILE A 131 -18.48 5.62 14.07
N ILE A 132 -17.98 4.78 13.15
CA ILE A 132 -17.19 3.59 13.45
C ILE A 132 -15.90 3.59 12.64
N THR A 133 -14.95 2.72 13.03
CA THR A 133 -13.72 2.51 12.25
C THR A 133 -13.92 1.48 11.13
N HIS A 134 -13.04 1.50 10.13
CA HIS A 134 -12.98 0.47 9.07
C HIS A 134 -12.86 -0.96 9.63
N SER A 135 -11.98 -1.17 10.62
CA SER A 135 -11.84 -2.47 11.29
C SER A 135 -13.15 -2.96 11.90
N ARG A 136 -13.95 -2.04 12.47
CA ARG A 136 -15.28 -2.40 12.99
C ARG A 136 -16.24 -2.79 11.87
N LEU A 137 -16.25 -2.07 10.75
CA LEU A 137 -17.08 -2.41 9.60
C LEU A 137 -16.76 -3.83 9.10
N ASP A 138 -15.49 -4.18 8.95
CA ASP A 138 -15.05 -5.52 8.54
C ASP A 138 -15.56 -6.58 9.52
N ASN A 139 -15.41 -6.31 10.82
CA ASN A 139 -15.83 -7.24 11.86
C ASN A 139 -17.36 -7.45 11.84
N LEU A 140 -18.16 -6.39 11.70
CA LEU A 140 -19.61 -6.50 11.56
C LEU A 140 -20.02 -7.31 10.32
N THR A 141 -19.36 -7.06 9.19
CA THR A 141 -19.62 -7.75 7.91
C THR A 141 -19.26 -9.23 7.97
N LEU A 142 -18.18 -9.56 8.68
CA LEU A 142 -17.72 -10.94 8.87
C LEU A 142 -18.48 -11.70 9.97
N GLY A 143 -19.38 -11.05 10.69
CA GLY A 143 -20.21 -11.64 11.75
C GLY A 143 -19.61 -11.55 13.17
N TYR A 144 -18.55 -10.77 13.36
CA TYR A 144 -17.92 -10.49 14.65
C TYR A 144 -18.50 -9.21 15.28
N GLY A 145 -19.75 -9.29 15.75
CA GLY A 145 -20.45 -8.19 16.44
C GLY A 145 -21.96 -8.23 16.24
N ASN A 146 -22.68 -7.30 16.87
CA ASN A 146 -24.13 -7.20 16.71
C ASN A 146 -24.49 -6.27 15.54
N LEU A 147 -24.64 -6.86 14.34
CA LEU A 147 -25.00 -6.10 13.13
C LEU A 147 -26.30 -5.29 13.30
N ASN A 148 -27.32 -5.86 13.93
CA ASN A 148 -28.63 -5.21 14.06
C ASN A 148 -28.55 -3.91 14.86
N THR A 149 -27.70 -3.84 15.88
CA THR A 149 -27.46 -2.63 16.67
C THR A 149 -26.98 -1.47 15.79
N TYR A 150 -26.04 -1.72 14.88
CA TYR A 150 -25.48 -0.67 14.02
C TYR A 150 -26.34 -0.40 12.79
N LYS A 151 -27.04 -1.41 12.27
CA LYS A 151 -27.86 -1.29 11.06
C LYS A 151 -29.15 -0.49 11.30
N MET A 152 -29.72 -0.57 12.51
CA MET A 152 -31.01 0.01 12.84
C MET A 152 -30.87 1.27 13.69
N TRP A 153 -31.62 2.30 13.31
CA TRP A 153 -31.89 3.47 14.14
C TRP A 153 -33.31 3.41 14.70
N GLN A 154 -33.45 3.82 15.95
CA GLN A 154 -34.71 3.91 16.69
C GLN A 154 -34.89 5.36 17.12
N GLN A 155 -35.93 6.00 16.60
CA GLN A 155 -36.23 7.39 16.86
C GLN A 155 -37.31 7.52 17.94
N TYR A 156 -37.12 8.40 18.91
CA TYR A 156 -38.04 8.61 20.04
C TYR A 156 -38.53 10.06 20.10
N ARG A 157 -39.67 10.28 20.75
CA ARG A 157 -40.21 11.64 21.03
C ARG A 157 -39.34 12.44 21.98
N ASP A 158 -38.72 11.77 22.96
CA ASP A 158 -37.92 12.40 24.01
C ASP A 158 -36.52 12.83 23.53
N GLY A 159 -36.26 12.76 22.22
CA GLY A 159 -34.99 13.14 21.61
C GLY A 159 -33.96 12.01 21.62
N TRP A 160 -32.72 12.38 21.93
CA TRP A 160 -31.55 11.50 21.90
C TRP A 160 -31.16 11.10 23.33
N SER A 161 -30.55 9.93 23.51
CA SER A 161 -30.05 9.54 24.83
C SER A 161 -28.60 9.09 24.76
N ILE A 162 -27.77 9.76 25.55
CA ILE A 162 -26.34 9.49 25.67
C ILE A 162 -26.07 8.50 26.83
N HIS A 163 -26.97 8.39 27.81
CA HIS A 163 -26.71 7.61 29.04
C HIS A 163 -27.92 6.85 29.63
N ARG A 164 -29.08 6.85 28.98
CA ARG A 164 -30.28 6.15 29.49
C ARG A 164 -31.03 5.41 28.39
N LYS A 165 -31.68 4.30 28.72
CA LYS A 165 -32.60 3.65 27.79
C LYS A 165 -33.85 4.53 27.65
N LEU A 166 -34.21 4.88 26.41
CA LEU A 166 -35.40 5.67 26.12
C LEU A 166 -36.66 4.80 26.28
N ASP A 167 -37.77 5.40 26.73
CA ASP A 167 -39.02 4.66 26.96
C ASP A 167 -39.54 4.09 25.62
N PRO A 168 -39.67 2.75 25.48
CA PRO A 168 -40.23 2.12 24.28
C PRO A 168 -41.61 2.67 23.85
N LYS A 169 -42.41 3.21 24.78
CA LYS A 169 -43.71 3.84 24.48
C LYS A 169 -43.58 5.11 23.64
N ASN A 170 -42.42 5.77 23.70
CA ASN A 170 -42.14 7.01 22.98
C ASN A 170 -41.47 6.79 21.62
N LEU A 171 -41.35 5.54 21.16
CA LEU A 171 -40.79 5.20 19.86
C LEU A 171 -41.67 5.76 18.72
N ILE A 172 -41.08 6.59 17.88
CA ILE A 172 -41.70 7.20 16.70
C ILE A 172 -41.50 6.30 15.48
N SER A 173 -40.26 5.87 15.22
CA SER A 173 -39.93 5.12 14.01
C SER A 173 -38.68 4.27 14.17
N LYS A 174 -38.58 3.23 13.33
CA LYS A 174 -37.37 2.43 13.15
C LYS A 174 -36.95 2.50 11.69
N ARG A 175 -35.66 2.72 11.43
CA ARG A 175 -35.13 2.89 10.07
C ARG A 175 -33.77 2.23 9.91
N TYR A 176 -33.49 1.76 8.70
CA TYR A 176 -32.16 1.32 8.32
C TYR A 176 -31.24 2.52 8.08
N ARG A 177 -29.98 2.43 8.51
CA ARG A 177 -28.98 3.47 8.28
C ARG A 177 -28.51 3.51 6.84
N LEU A 178 -28.24 4.70 6.33
CA LEU A 178 -27.36 4.86 5.19
C LEU A 178 -25.92 4.55 5.61
N LEU A 179 -25.21 3.71 4.87
CA LEU A 179 -23.78 3.45 5.10
C LEU A 179 -22.94 4.39 4.23
N ILE A 180 -22.11 5.21 4.86
CA ILE A 180 -21.12 6.05 4.16
C ILE A 180 -19.74 5.62 4.63
N ILE A 181 -18.87 5.29 3.69
CA ILE A 181 -17.49 4.86 3.97
C ILE A 181 -16.56 5.93 3.38
N ASP A 182 -15.79 6.58 4.24
CA ASP A 182 -14.71 7.47 3.80
C ASP A 182 -13.44 6.67 3.56
N GLU A 183 -12.81 6.89 2.40
CA GLU A 183 -11.71 6.10 1.84
C GLU A 183 -12.08 4.65 1.49
N LYS A 184 -11.21 4.00 0.71
CA LYS A 184 -11.35 2.59 0.31
C LYS A 184 -11.37 1.64 1.52
N PRO A 185 -12.40 0.79 1.67
CA PRO A 185 -12.44 -0.24 2.71
C PRO A 185 -11.61 -1.47 2.34
N SER A 186 -11.38 -2.37 3.31
CA SER A 186 -10.69 -3.64 3.04
C SER A 186 -11.60 -4.61 2.31
N PHE A 187 -11.23 -5.04 1.11
CA PHE A 187 -11.98 -6.09 0.40
C PHE A 187 -11.54 -7.50 0.75
N VAL A 188 -10.60 -7.67 1.69
CA VAL A 188 -9.87 -8.93 1.88
C VAL A 188 -9.97 -9.41 3.33
N ASN A 189 -10.46 -10.63 3.50
CA ASN A 189 -10.30 -11.40 4.72
C ASN A 189 -9.36 -12.59 4.43
N GLY A 190 -8.09 -12.47 4.82
CA GLY A 190 -7.04 -13.44 4.48
C GLY A 190 -6.29 -14.00 5.68
N SER A 191 -5.72 -15.19 5.53
CA SER A 191 -4.80 -15.81 6.48
C SER A 191 -3.76 -16.66 5.75
N ILE A 192 -2.58 -16.75 6.34
CA ILE A 192 -1.46 -17.53 5.83
C ILE A 192 -1.09 -18.57 6.88
N PHE A 193 -0.97 -19.83 6.47
CA PHE A 193 -0.49 -20.93 7.31
C PHE A 193 0.86 -21.39 6.78
N ASP A 194 1.92 -21.14 7.55
CA ASP A 194 3.31 -21.48 7.24
C ASP A 194 3.96 -22.21 8.43
N ILE A 195 4.68 -23.30 8.15
CA ILE A 195 5.39 -24.13 9.15
C ILE A 195 6.89 -23.80 9.17
N GLY A 196 7.36 -22.95 8.26
CA GLY A 196 8.76 -22.53 8.16
C GLY A 196 9.25 -21.62 9.28
N SER A 197 10.33 -20.88 9.01
CA SER A 197 11.07 -20.07 10.00
C SER A 197 10.27 -18.94 10.66
N LYS A 198 9.09 -18.60 10.14
CA LYS A 198 8.18 -17.61 10.71
C LYS A 198 6.97 -18.21 11.43
N ASN A 199 6.95 -19.54 11.62
CA ASN A 199 5.81 -20.37 12.05
C ASN A 199 4.71 -19.56 12.75
N ASN A 200 3.67 -19.26 11.99
CA ASN A 200 2.48 -18.57 12.47
C ASN A 200 1.27 -19.51 12.52
N THR A 201 1.48 -20.81 12.26
CA THR A 201 0.41 -21.79 12.10
C THR A 201 -0.41 -21.99 13.38
N LEU A 202 0.19 -21.75 14.56
CA LEU A 202 -0.43 -22.00 15.86
C LEU A 202 -0.70 -20.75 16.71
N ASP A 203 -0.29 -19.55 16.29
CA ASP A 203 -0.46 -18.33 17.09
C ASP A 203 -1.93 -18.10 17.48
N TRP A 204 -2.84 -18.30 16.53
CA TRP A 204 -4.28 -18.20 16.78
C TRP A 204 -4.80 -19.28 17.71
N PHE A 205 -4.22 -20.49 17.66
CA PHE A 205 -4.65 -21.61 18.48
C PHE A 205 -4.23 -21.36 19.93
N ASP A 206 -2.99 -20.94 20.14
CA ASP A 206 -2.45 -20.61 21.47
C ASP A 206 -3.23 -19.46 22.12
N ASP A 207 -3.57 -18.44 21.33
CA ASP A 207 -4.39 -17.33 21.80
C ASP A 207 -5.82 -17.78 22.19
N LEU A 208 -6.47 -18.65 21.40
CA LEU A 208 -7.85 -19.07 21.67
C LEU A 208 -7.99 -20.22 22.67
N VAL A 209 -6.95 -21.05 22.85
CA VAL A 209 -6.99 -22.18 23.79
C VAL A 209 -6.73 -21.76 25.22
N SER A 210 -5.98 -20.68 25.44
CA SER A 210 -5.59 -20.21 26.77
C SER A 210 -6.78 -20.06 27.74
N PRO A 211 -7.93 -19.46 27.37
CA PRO A 211 -9.08 -19.32 28.28
C PRO A 211 -9.90 -20.60 28.51
N LEU A 212 -9.55 -21.72 27.87
CA LEU A 212 -10.25 -23.00 28.02
C LEU A 212 -9.64 -23.90 29.10
N GLU A 213 -8.49 -23.53 29.67
CA GLU A 213 -7.81 -24.27 30.74
C GLU A 213 -7.64 -25.77 30.46
N LEU A 214 -7.38 -26.12 29.20
CA LEU A 214 -7.12 -27.51 28.80
C LEU A 214 -5.81 -27.98 29.45
N ASN A 215 -5.73 -29.29 29.73
CA ASN A 215 -4.50 -29.90 30.22
C ASN A 215 -3.34 -29.62 29.24
N PRO A 216 -2.12 -29.26 29.71
CA PRO A 216 -0.94 -29.10 28.86
C PRO A 216 -0.71 -30.25 27.87
N TYR A 217 -0.95 -31.49 28.28
CA TYR A 217 -0.85 -32.67 27.41
C TYR A 217 -1.85 -32.63 26.24
N GLU A 218 -3.11 -32.29 26.52
CA GLU A 218 -4.13 -32.17 25.49
C GLU A 218 -3.82 -31.01 24.54
N THR A 219 -3.40 -29.87 25.09
CA THR A 219 -2.99 -28.70 24.30
C THR A 219 -1.85 -29.05 23.35
N GLN A 220 -0.79 -29.69 23.84
CA GLN A 220 0.34 -30.10 23.02
C GLN A 220 -0.05 -31.14 21.96
N THR A 221 -0.99 -32.04 22.29
CA THR A 221 -1.55 -33.00 21.33
C THR A 221 -2.22 -32.26 20.17
N TYR A 222 -3.12 -31.30 20.43
CA TYR A 222 -3.78 -30.54 19.37
C TYR A 222 -2.81 -29.70 18.55
N LYS A 223 -1.82 -29.04 19.17
CA LYS A 223 -0.77 -28.32 18.44
C LYS A 223 -0.06 -29.22 17.44
N SER A 224 0.36 -30.39 17.89
CA SER A 224 1.09 -31.37 17.08
C SER A 224 0.24 -31.86 15.91
N GLU A 225 -1.03 -32.15 16.15
CA GLU A 225 -1.94 -32.63 15.10
C GLU A 225 -2.32 -31.55 14.09
N ILE A 226 -2.56 -30.30 14.52
CA ILE A 226 -2.80 -29.19 13.60
C ILE A 226 -1.58 -28.99 12.68
N ILE A 227 -0.37 -29.01 13.24
CA ILE A 227 0.87 -28.93 12.45
C ILE A 227 0.95 -30.11 11.49
N LYS A 228 0.70 -31.35 11.94
CA LYS A 228 0.74 -32.54 11.08
C LYS A 228 -0.22 -32.43 9.90
N LEU A 229 -1.45 -31.96 10.12
CA LEU A 229 -2.44 -31.79 9.05
C LEU A 229 -1.95 -30.80 7.99
N ILE A 230 -1.46 -29.63 8.40
CA ILE A 230 -0.94 -28.62 7.47
C ILE A 230 0.35 -29.10 6.81
N ALA A 231 1.25 -29.77 7.55
CA ALA A 231 2.52 -30.28 7.04
C ALA A 231 2.29 -31.37 5.99
N HIS A 232 1.39 -32.31 6.27
CA HIS A 232 0.99 -33.35 5.33
C HIS A 232 0.47 -32.72 4.03
N GLN A 233 -0.38 -31.69 4.15
CA GLN A 233 -0.88 -30.96 3.00
C GLN A 233 0.24 -30.30 2.19
N LEU A 234 1.16 -29.60 2.85
CA LEU A 234 2.28 -28.92 2.19
C LEU A 234 3.35 -29.88 1.65
N ALA A 235 3.46 -31.09 2.20
CA ALA A 235 4.46 -32.07 1.76
C ALA A 235 3.98 -32.93 0.59
N ILE A 236 2.71 -33.35 0.59
CA ILE A 236 2.20 -34.35 -0.36
C ILE A 236 1.43 -33.71 -1.51
N ASN A 237 0.73 -32.59 -1.27
CA ASN A 237 -0.05 -31.96 -2.33
C ASN A 237 0.86 -31.14 -3.27
N THR A 238 1.12 -31.65 -4.46
CA THR A 238 1.94 -30.97 -5.49
C THR A 238 1.14 -29.97 -6.33
N SER A 239 -0.17 -29.87 -6.15
CA SER A 239 -1.00 -28.88 -6.85
C SER A 239 -0.92 -27.49 -6.23
N SER A 240 -1.49 -26.49 -6.90
CA SER A 240 -1.53 -25.09 -6.44
C SER A 240 -2.76 -24.77 -5.56
N VAL A 241 -3.61 -25.76 -5.29
CA VAL A 241 -4.86 -25.62 -4.52
C VAL A 241 -4.92 -26.67 -3.41
N THR A 242 -5.48 -26.34 -2.26
CA THR A 242 -5.58 -27.29 -1.15
C THR A 242 -6.71 -28.29 -1.40
N THR A 243 -6.48 -29.58 -1.19
CA THR A 243 -7.52 -30.52 -0.77
C THR A 243 -7.92 -30.30 0.70
N SER A 244 -9.07 -30.82 1.10
CA SER A 244 -9.52 -30.89 2.48
C SER A 244 -8.46 -31.57 3.35
N LEU A 245 -8.12 -30.97 4.49
CA LEU A 245 -7.12 -31.54 5.41
C LEU A 245 -7.61 -32.84 6.05
N ILE A 246 -8.92 -33.07 6.07
CA ILE A 246 -9.53 -34.29 6.57
C ILE A 246 -10.15 -35.04 5.37
N PRO A 247 -9.83 -36.33 5.14
CA PRO A 247 -10.52 -37.18 4.18
C PRO A 247 -12.02 -37.31 4.52
N GLU A 248 -12.91 -37.33 3.52
CA GLU A 248 -14.37 -37.33 3.71
C GLU A 248 -14.92 -38.46 4.61
N ASN A 249 -14.16 -39.55 4.80
CA ASN A 249 -14.55 -40.74 5.56
C ASN A 249 -13.82 -40.95 6.89
N GLU A 250 -12.99 -40.00 7.34
CA GLU A 250 -12.20 -40.18 8.56
C GLU A 250 -12.98 -39.80 9.82
N ASN A 251 -13.49 -40.81 10.53
CA ASN A 251 -14.27 -40.64 11.77
C ASN A 251 -13.43 -40.92 13.03
N SER A 252 -12.22 -40.37 13.09
CA SER A 252 -11.33 -40.59 14.23
C SER A 252 -11.83 -39.87 15.50
N ILE A 253 -11.59 -40.48 16.67
CA ILE A 253 -11.90 -39.89 17.99
C ILE A 253 -11.20 -38.53 18.13
N PHE A 254 -9.98 -38.41 17.60
CA PHE A 254 -9.24 -37.16 17.55
C PHE A 254 -10.01 -36.07 16.82
N LEU A 255 -10.50 -36.32 15.61
CA LEU A 255 -11.19 -35.31 14.81
C LEU A 255 -12.49 -34.84 15.45
N LYS A 256 -13.22 -35.75 16.12
CA LYS A 256 -14.39 -35.38 16.93
C LYS A 256 -13.99 -34.43 18.07
N ASN A 257 -12.91 -34.75 18.78
CA ASN A 257 -12.40 -33.94 19.88
C ASN A 257 -11.87 -32.58 19.42
N LEU A 258 -11.13 -32.54 18.31
CA LEU A 258 -10.65 -31.30 17.69
C LEU A 258 -11.85 -30.42 17.31
N LYS A 259 -12.82 -30.94 16.53
CA LYS A 259 -14.03 -30.19 16.14
C LYS A 259 -14.80 -29.66 17.36
N ARG A 260 -14.93 -30.47 18.42
CA ARG A 260 -15.57 -30.06 19.68
C ARG A 260 -14.81 -28.90 20.34
N ASN A 261 -13.48 -28.96 20.40
CA ASN A 261 -12.67 -27.92 21.02
C ASN A 261 -12.61 -26.63 20.19
N LEU A 262 -12.52 -26.72 18.85
CA LEU A 262 -12.63 -25.56 17.96
C LEU A 262 -13.99 -24.85 18.14
N LYS A 263 -15.08 -25.62 18.32
CA LYS A 263 -16.40 -25.07 18.65
C LYS A 263 -16.40 -24.36 20.01
N LYS A 264 -15.82 -24.99 21.06
CA LYS A 264 -15.66 -24.35 22.39
C LYS A 264 -14.87 -23.05 22.30
N MET A 265 -13.78 -23.00 21.53
CA MET A 265 -12.98 -21.79 21.33
C MET A 265 -13.82 -20.65 20.75
N LYS A 266 -14.67 -20.95 19.76
CA LYS A 266 -15.52 -19.97 19.09
C LYS A 266 -16.66 -19.44 19.98
N GLU A 267 -17.20 -20.29 20.83
CA GLU A 267 -18.36 -19.97 21.69
C GLU A 267 -17.95 -19.33 23.02
N ASN A 268 -16.68 -19.43 23.43
CA ASN A 268 -16.18 -18.86 24.67
C ASN A 268 -16.24 -17.31 24.68
N GLU A 269 -16.84 -16.73 25.72
CA GLU A 269 -16.99 -15.27 25.88
C GLU A 269 -15.65 -14.52 25.92
N PHE A 270 -14.61 -15.08 26.56
CA PHE A 270 -13.28 -14.48 26.64
C PHE A 270 -12.57 -14.43 25.28
N ASN A 271 -12.98 -15.27 24.33
CA ASN A 271 -12.43 -15.29 22.98
C ASN A 271 -13.12 -14.31 22.02
N LYS A 272 -14.33 -13.84 22.33
CA LYS A 272 -15.07 -12.88 21.45
C LYS A 272 -14.27 -11.61 21.09
N PRO A 273 -13.43 -11.03 21.97
CA PRO A 273 -12.58 -9.90 21.62
C PRO A 273 -11.39 -10.26 20.70
N LYS A 274 -10.98 -11.54 20.62
CA LYS A 274 -9.79 -12.03 19.90
C LYS A 274 -10.07 -12.25 18.40
N ILE A 275 -10.53 -11.20 17.73
CA ILE A 275 -11.10 -11.28 16.38
C ILE A 275 -10.09 -11.79 15.34
N SER A 276 -8.82 -11.40 15.42
CA SER A 276 -7.79 -11.86 14.48
C SER A 276 -7.63 -13.39 14.54
N SER A 277 -7.52 -13.94 15.74
CA SER A 277 -7.40 -15.38 15.98
C SER A 277 -8.68 -16.12 15.59
N LEU A 278 -9.86 -15.53 15.84
CA LEU A 278 -11.14 -16.08 15.39
C LEU A 278 -11.29 -16.10 13.86
N LYS A 279 -10.70 -15.14 13.12
CA LYS A 279 -10.66 -15.15 11.65
C LYS A 279 -9.79 -16.31 11.15
N GLN A 280 -8.61 -16.49 11.74
CA GLN A 280 -7.72 -17.61 11.41
C GLN A 280 -8.36 -18.97 11.73
N LEU A 281 -9.03 -19.11 12.89
CA LEU A 281 -9.81 -20.29 13.23
C LEU A 281 -10.87 -20.62 12.16
N ARG A 282 -11.64 -19.62 11.72
CA ARG A 282 -12.67 -19.81 10.67
C ARG A 282 -12.06 -20.26 9.34
N HIS A 283 -10.89 -19.74 8.99
CA HIS A 283 -10.15 -20.15 7.80
C HIS A 283 -9.59 -21.58 7.93
N PHE A 284 -9.04 -21.93 9.08
CA PHE A 284 -8.62 -23.29 9.38
C PHE A 284 -9.80 -24.28 9.29
N GLU A 285 -10.97 -23.93 9.84
CA GLU A 285 -12.18 -24.75 9.71
C GLU A 285 -12.62 -25.00 8.25
N LYS A 286 -12.35 -24.05 7.34
CA LYS A 286 -12.60 -24.25 5.90
C LYS A 286 -11.59 -25.23 5.30
N LEU A 287 -10.30 -25.06 5.60
CA LEU A 287 -9.26 -25.99 5.16
C LEU A 287 -9.55 -27.43 5.63
N LEU A 288 -10.08 -27.59 6.85
CA LEU A 288 -10.46 -28.91 7.38
C LEU A 288 -11.56 -29.64 6.59
N LYS A 289 -12.37 -28.94 5.77
CA LYS A 289 -13.65 -29.49 5.26
C LYS A 289 -13.84 -29.31 3.76
N LYS A 290 -13.03 -28.50 3.08
CA LYS A 290 -13.30 -28.06 1.73
C LYS A 290 -12.06 -28.15 0.86
N ASP A 291 -12.20 -28.83 -0.26
CA ASP A 291 -11.27 -28.73 -1.37
C ASP A 291 -11.30 -27.33 -1.98
N GLY A 292 -10.16 -26.91 -2.52
CA GLY A 292 -9.95 -25.59 -3.09
C GLY A 292 -10.12 -24.42 -2.12
N ALA A 293 -10.11 -24.66 -0.79
CA ALA A 293 -10.32 -23.61 0.20
C ALA A 293 -9.15 -22.61 0.31
N GLY A 294 -7.92 -23.07 0.05
CA GLY A 294 -6.72 -22.24 0.03
C GLY A 294 -5.88 -22.51 -1.22
N ARG A 295 -4.96 -21.57 -1.50
CA ARG A 295 -3.90 -21.71 -2.50
C ARG A 295 -2.59 -22.08 -1.84
N ILE A 296 -1.81 -22.94 -2.49
CA ILE A 296 -0.46 -23.26 -2.05
C ILE A 296 0.50 -22.35 -2.82
N ASP A 297 1.34 -21.64 -2.06
CA ASP A 297 2.34 -20.72 -2.57
C ASP A 297 3.74 -21.22 -2.20
N ASP A 298 4.59 -21.37 -3.21
CA ASP A 298 5.99 -21.75 -3.04
C ASP A 298 6.83 -20.47 -2.95
N TYR A 299 7.77 -20.43 -2.02
CA TYR A 299 8.61 -19.27 -1.80
C TYR A 299 10.08 -19.65 -1.65
N GLN A 300 10.96 -18.74 -2.05
CA GLN A 300 12.40 -18.85 -1.81
C GLN A 300 12.88 -17.59 -1.09
N ILE A 301 13.42 -17.76 0.12
CA ILE A 301 13.93 -16.66 0.95
C ILE A 301 15.36 -17.00 1.37
N LYS A 302 16.33 -16.19 0.93
CA LYS A 302 17.76 -16.37 1.29
C LYS A 302 18.29 -17.78 0.98
N GLY A 303 17.89 -18.37 -0.14
CA GLY A 303 18.29 -19.73 -0.53
C GLY A 303 17.50 -20.86 0.13
N GLN A 304 16.60 -20.56 1.09
CA GLN A 304 15.69 -21.55 1.66
C GLN A 304 14.38 -21.54 0.87
N SER A 305 14.00 -22.71 0.35
CA SER A 305 12.70 -22.93 -0.27
C SER A 305 11.69 -23.43 0.76
N GLY A 306 10.46 -22.96 0.67
CA GLY A 306 9.36 -23.36 1.53
C GLY A 306 8.02 -23.25 0.81
N ARG A 307 6.98 -23.77 1.46
CA ARG A 307 5.61 -23.74 0.96
C ARG A 307 4.69 -23.25 2.06
N LYS A 308 3.63 -22.54 1.70
CA LYS A 308 2.62 -22.03 2.63
C LYS A 308 1.23 -22.09 2.00
N ILE A 309 0.21 -22.11 2.86
CA ILE A 309 -1.19 -22.04 2.42
C ILE A 309 -1.68 -20.60 2.60
N ILE A 310 -2.16 -19.98 1.53
CA ILE A 310 -2.85 -18.69 1.56
C ILE A 310 -4.33 -18.93 1.35
N ILE A 311 -5.15 -18.58 2.33
CA ILE A 311 -6.61 -18.56 2.21
C ILE A 311 -7.09 -17.12 2.27
N SER A 312 -7.90 -16.74 1.30
CA SER A 312 -8.44 -15.39 1.23
C SER A 312 -9.84 -15.38 0.64
N GLU A 313 -10.71 -14.55 1.20
CA GLU A 313 -12.07 -14.34 0.71
C GLU A 313 -12.39 -12.85 0.58
N LYS A 314 -13.21 -12.51 -0.41
CA LYS A 314 -13.73 -11.15 -0.58
C LYS A 314 -14.66 -10.80 0.58
N ILE A 315 -14.41 -9.66 1.23
CA ILE A 315 -15.37 -9.07 2.16
C ILE A 315 -16.52 -8.49 1.35
N ASP A 316 -17.70 -9.06 1.55
CA ASP A 316 -18.91 -8.68 0.84
C ASP A 316 -19.80 -7.80 1.71
N TYR A 317 -19.66 -6.48 1.52
CA TYR A 317 -20.42 -5.47 2.26
C TYR A 317 -21.92 -5.46 1.91
N SER A 318 -22.35 -6.08 0.80
CA SER A 318 -23.78 -6.19 0.47
C SER A 318 -24.56 -7.00 1.52
N LYS A 319 -23.87 -7.87 2.27
CA LYS A 319 -24.43 -8.64 3.40
C LYS A 319 -24.96 -7.75 4.53
N LEU A 320 -24.48 -6.51 4.62
CA LEU A 320 -25.02 -5.53 5.56
C LEU A 320 -26.45 -5.12 5.18
N LYS A 321 -26.86 -5.29 3.92
CA LYS A 321 -28.18 -4.94 3.36
C LYS A 321 -28.53 -3.47 3.65
N LEU A 322 -27.58 -2.58 3.38
CA LEU A 322 -27.68 -1.13 3.55
C LEU A 322 -27.36 -0.43 2.23
N ASN A 323 -28.04 0.69 1.97
CA ASN A 323 -27.60 1.63 0.94
C ASN A 323 -26.21 2.15 1.31
N THR A 324 -25.24 1.96 0.42
CA THR A 324 -23.83 2.18 0.68
C THR A 324 -23.24 3.16 -0.33
N LEU A 325 -22.52 4.16 0.17
CA LEU A 325 -21.68 5.05 -0.61
C LEU A 325 -20.25 4.99 -0.11
N ILE A 326 -19.32 4.64 -0.99
CA ILE A 326 -17.88 4.66 -0.72
C ILE A 326 -17.27 5.90 -1.35
N LEU A 327 -16.52 6.68 -0.58
CA LEU A 327 -15.79 7.86 -1.04
C LEU A 327 -14.34 7.48 -1.31
N ASP A 328 -14.04 6.97 -2.50
CA ASP A 328 -12.69 6.53 -2.87
C ASP A 328 -12.22 7.22 -4.16
N GLY A 329 -11.25 8.13 -4.03
CA GLY A 329 -10.63 8.83 -5.17
C GLY A 329 -9.61 8.02 -5.97
N THR A 330 -9.36 6.78 -5.55
CA THR A 330 -8.47 5.83 -6.22
C THR A 330 -9.22 4.67 -6.87
N ALA A 331 -10.56 4.67 -6.81
CA ALA A 331 -11.39 3.56 -7.27
C ALA A 331 -11.15 3.19 -8.74
N GLN A 332 -10.81 4.15 -9.62
CA GLN A 332 -10.47 3.87 -11.01
C GLN A 332 -9.21 3.02 -11.20
N LEU A 333 -8.25 3.10 -10.27
CA LEU A 333 -7.01 2.32 -10.31
C LEU A 333 -7.21 0.90 -9.77
N THR A 334 -8.19 0.72 -8.88
CA THR A 334 -8.46 -0.55 -8.19
C THR A 334 -9.87 -1.08 -8.49
N TRP A 335 -10.43 -0.75 -9.65
CA TRP A 335 -11.84 -0.98 -10.01
C TRP A 335 -12.26 -2.45 -9.89
N GLN A 336 -11.35 -3.37 -10.21
CA GLN A 336 -11.54 -4.82 -10.09
C GLN A 336 -11.97 -5.29 -8.68
N GLN A 337 -11.72 -4.51 -7.63
CA GLN A 337 -12.20 -4.82 -6.27
C GLN A 337 -13.67 -4.45 -6.06
N TYR A 338 -14.14 -3.42 -6.77
CA TYR A 338 -15.52 -2.93 -6.72
C TYR A 338 -16.45 -3.68 -7.67
N SER A 339 -15.90 -4.21 -8.78
CA SER A 339 -16.67 -4.83 -9.85
C SER A 339 -17.60 -5.95 -9.34
N GLY A 340 -18.81 -5.98 -9.92
CA GLY A 340 -19.86 -6.94 -9.59
C GLY A 340 -20.73 -6.56 -8.38
N LEU A 341 -20.32 -5.58 -7.56
CA LEU A 341 -21.06 -5.15 -6.37
C LEU A 341 -21.39 -3.67 -6.34
N PHE A 342 -20.50 -2.80 -6.85
CA PHE A 342 -20.66 -1.35 -6.78
C PHE A 342 -20.76 -0.70 -8.16
N ILE A 343 -21.55 0.37 -8.24
CA ILE A 343 -21.70 1.22 -9.43
C ILE A 343 -20.84 2.49 -9.24
N PRO A 344 -20.02 2.88 -10.23
CA PRO A 344 -19.20 4.07 -10.10
C PRO A 344 -20.03 5.33 -10.34
N LYS A 345 -19.90 6.31 -9.44
CA LYS A 345 -20.31 7.69 -9.63
C LYS A 345 -19.06 8.51 -9.96
N ILE A 346 -18.85 8.75 -11.25
CA ILE A 346 -17.66 9.43 -11.76
C ILE A 346 -17.85 10.93 -11.60
N VAL A 347 -16.94 11.57 -10.87
CA VAL A 347 -16.87 13.02 -10.74
C VAL A 347 -15.71 13.53 -11.59
N LYS A 348 -15.88 14.69 -12.23
CA LYS A 348 -14.82 15.32 -13.02
C LYS A 348 -13.58 15.54 -12.15
N ASN A 349 -12.40 15.20 -12.68
CA ASN A 349 -11.12 15.56 -12.04
C ASN A 349 -10.81 17.04 -12.31
N TYR A 350 -10.59 17.82 -11.26
CA TYR A 350 -10.31 19.26 -11.35
C TYR A 350 -8.84 19.59 -11.04
N ASN A 351 -8.04 18.62 -10.62
CA ASN A 351 -6.61 18.85 -10.40
C ASN A 351 -5.91 19.13 -11.73
N ASP A 352 -5.02 20.14 -11.73
CA ASP A 352 -4.18 20.45 -12.88
C ASP A 352 -2.84 19.72 -12.78
N TYR A 353 -2.75 18.57 -13.43
CA TYR A 353 -1.54 17.76 -13.42
C TYR A 353 -0.40 18.33 -14.27
N ARG A 354 -0.61 19.40 -15.05
CA ARG A 354 0.48 20.11 -15.73
C ARG A 354 1.44 20.78 -14.74
N ARG A 355 0.99 20.96 -13.50
CA ARG A 355 1.80 21.47 -12.38
C ARG A 355 2.69 20.38 -11.76
N LEU A 356 2.49 19.11 -12.09
CA LEU A 356 3.19 17.98 -11.48
C LEU A 356 4.45 17.63 -12.28
N ASN A 357 5.61 17.79 -11.66
CA ASN A 357 6.87 17.20 -12.10
C ASN A 357 7.08 15.89 -11.35
N PHE A 358 7.12 14.79 -12.09
CA PHE A 358 7.34 13.45 -11.56
C PHE A 358 8.75 13.00 -11.94
N ASN A 359 9.66 13.16 -10.99
CA ASN A 359 11.09 12.91 -11.15
C ASN A 359 11.43 11.52 -10.64
N ILE A 360 12.06 10.72 -11.49
CA ILE A 360 12.46 9.35 -11.22
C ILE A 360 13.96 9.37 -10.97
N GLU A 361 14.35 8.97 -9.77
CA GLU A 361 15.75 8.85 -9.37
C GLU A 361 16.13 7.37 -9.53
N ASN A 362 16.87 7.03 -10.59
CA ASN A 362 17.22 5.66 -10.97
C ASN A 362 18.15 5.03 -9.94
N ILE A 363 17.55 4.50 -8.87
CA ILE A 363 18.23 4.02 -7.67
C ILE A 363 17.66 2.65 -7.30
N ASN A 364 18.50 1.62 -7.23
CA ASN A 364 18.04 0.28 -6.85
C ASN A 364 17.63 0.21 -5.38
N THR A 365 16.32 0.27 -5.13
CA THR A 365 15.73 0.20 -3.79
C THR A 365 15.25 -1.21 -3.42
N SER A 366 15.74 -2.26 -4.07
CA SER A 366 15.38 -3.64 -3.70
C SER A 366 15.75 -3.94 -2.25
N LYS A 367 15.03 -4.86 -1.61
CA LYS A 367 15.31 -5.28 -0.23
C LYS A 367 16.76 -5.76 -0.07
N TYR A 368 17.30 -6.46 -1.07
CA TYR A 368 18.69 -6.90 -1.08
C TYR A 368 19.65 -5.72 -1.12
N SER A 369 19.45 -4.78 -2.06
CA SER A 369 20.31 -3.58 -2.19
C SER A 369 20.34 -2.75 -0.89
N ARG A 370 19.16 -2.51 -0.31
CA ARG A 370 19.01 -1.78 0.97
C ARG A 370 19.59 -2.50 2.19
N SER A 371 19.86 -3.81 2.09
CA SER A 371 20.41 -4.61 3.18
C SER A 371 21.93 -4.77 3.15
N LYS A 372 22.61 -4.15 2.17
CA LYS A 372 24.07 -4.19 2.06
C LYS A 372 24.74 -3.48 3.25
N ILE A 373 25.89 -4.00 3.66
CA ILE A 373 26.72 -3.44 4.75
C ILE A 373 27.06 -1.98 4.40
N GLY A 374 27.00 -1.10 5.40
CA GLY A 374 27.30 0.32 5.24
C GLY A 374 26.16 1.18 4.67
N ASN A 375 24.97 0.60 4.44
CA ASN A 375 23.76 1.30 4.01
C ASN A 375 23.94 2.13 2.73
N THR A 376 24.69 1.60 1.76
CA THR A 376 25.14 2.36 0.58
C THR A 376 23.98 2.94 -0.24
N THR A 377 22.90 2.17 -0.46
CA THR A 377 21.69 2.67 -1.14
C THR A 377 21.05 3.84 -0.41
N GLN A 378 20.96 3.77 0.92
CA GLN A 378 20.39 4.84 1.74
C GLN A 378 21.29 6.07 1.78
N LYS A 379 22.62 5.90 1.75
CA LYS A 379 23.58 7.02 1.62
C LYS A 379 23.43 7.75 0.30
N ALA A 380 23.30 7.03 -0.82
CA ALA A 380 23.11 7.67 -2.13
C ALA A 380 21.80 8.46 -2.19
N ILE A 381 20.72 7.87 -1.66
CA ILE A 381 19.46 8.58 -1.50
C ILE A 381 19.62 9.82 -0.62
N SER A 382 20.40 9.72 0.47
CA SER A 382 20.65 10.85 1.38
C SER A 382 21.41 11.98 0.71
N ASN A 383 22.50 11.67 0.00
CA ASN A 383 23.28 12.66 -0.77
C ASN A 383 22.37 13.38 -1.77
N ARG A 384 21.58 12.62 -2.52
CA ARG A 384 20.64 13.17 -3.50
C ARG A 384 19.58 14.07 -2.85
N ILE A 385 19.03 13.68 -1.70
CA ILE A 385 18.11 14.51 -0.94
C ILE A 385 18.78 15.82 -0.49
N LEU A 386 20.03 15.76 -0.03
CA LEU A 386 20.76 16.94 0.44
C LEU A 386 21.03 17.93 -0.70
N GLU A 387 21.41 17.45 -1.89
CA GLU A 387 21.52 18.27 -3.11
C GLU A 387 20.17 18.94 -3.43
N LEU A 388 19.11 18.14 -3.51
CA LEU A 388 17.78 18.65 -3.88
C LEU A 388 17.23 19.64 -2.85
N LYS A 389 17.60 19.53 -1.58
CA LYS A 389 17.24 20.48 -0.53
C LYS A 389 17.90 21.85 -0.69
N GLN A 390 18.99 21.96 -1.44
CA GLN A 390 19.57 23.25 -1.81
C GLN A 390 18.64 24.03 -2.75
N ILE A 391 17.88 23.31 -3.58
CA ILE A 391 16.88 23.87 -4.52
C ILE A 391 15.51 23.99 -3.84
N HIS A 392 15.13 22.97 -3.07
CA HIS A 392 13.82 22.81 -2.45
C HIS A 392 13.95 22.76 -0.92
N THR A 393 14.08 23.94 -0.28
CA THR A 393 14.34 24.04 1.15
C THR A 393 13.27 23.43 2.05
N ASP A 394 12.04 23.26 1.54
CA ASP A 394 10.88 22.72 2.26
C ASP A 394 10.62 21.23 1.97
N MET A 395 11.51 20.56 1.22
CA MET A 395 11.34 19.17 0.78
C MET A 395 11.15 18.22 1.97
N PHE A 396 10.02 17.52 1.95
CA PHE A 396 9.71 16.49 2.93
C PHE A 396 10.11 15.11 2.40
N VAL A 397 10.80 14.33 3.23
CA VAL A 397 11.27 12.98 2.87
C VAL A 397 10.31 11.94 3.43
N LEU A 398 9.85 11.02 2.58
CA LEU A 398 9.00 9.89 2.95
C LEU A 398 9.79 8.58 2.89
N PRO A 399 10.42 8.17 4.00
CA PRO A 399 11.18 6.94 4.08
C PRO A 399 10.30 5.71 4.35
N VAL A 400 10.86 4.53 4.06
CA VAL A 400 10.37 3.28 4.66
C VAL A 400 10.68 3.30 6.16
N LYS A 401 9.76 2.77 6.99
CA LYS A 401 9.85 2.85 8.46
C LYS A 401 11.21 2.36 9.01
N SER A 402 11.75 1.27 8.46
CA SER A 402 13.03 0.69 8.89
C SER A 402 14.24 1.58 8.63
N ASP A 403 14.16 2.50 7.67
CA ASP A 403 15.29 3.33 7.24
C ASP A 403 15.27 4.73 7.87
N ILE A 404 14.22 5.08 8.62
CA ILE A 404 14.11 6.37 9.33
C ILE A 404 15.38 6.69 10.15
N PRO A 405 15.93 5.77 10.97
CA PRO A 405 17.14 6.06 11.76
C PRO A 405 18.36 6.34 10.88
N ILE A 406 18.46 5.67 9.72
CA ILE A 406 19.58 5.83 8.79
C ILE A 406 19.51 7.23 8.17
N TYR A 407 18.38 7.61 7.60
CA TYR A 407 18.20 8.93 6.99
C TYR A 407 18.28 10.09 7.98
N LYS A 408 17.95 9.84 9.26
CA LYS A 408 18.21 10.79 10.34
C LYS A 408 19.72 11.00 10.54
N ASN A 409 20.48 9.92 10.66
CA ASN A 409 21.92 9.97 10.89
C ASN A 409 22.69 10.60 9.72
N GLU A 410 22.26 10.35 8.48
CA GLU A 410 22.84 10.94 7.27
C GLU A 410 22.36 12.39 7.01
N GLY A 411 21.57 12.99 7.92
CA GLY A 411 21.09 14.38 7.80
C GLY A 411 19.97 14.60 6.77
N ALA A 412 19.56 13.57 6.04
CA ALA A 412 18.45 13.63 5.08
C ALA A 412 17.11 13.95 5.76
N ILE A 413 16.92 13.61 7.04
CA ILE A 413 15.75 13.99 7.86
C ILE A 413 16.21 14.84 9.04
N GLY A 414 15.82 16.13 9.04
CA GLY A 414 16.19 17.10 10.08
C GLY A 414 14.96 17.74 10.73
N LYS A 415 14.48 18.85 10.17
CA LYS A 415 13.38 19.68 10.73
C LYS A 415 12.06 18.93 10.95
N ASP A 416 11.82 17.88 10.16
CA ASP A 416 10.58 17.10 10.15
C ASP A 416 10.62 15.88 11.08
N ILE A 417 11.66 15.72 11.92
CA ILE A 417 11.87 14.52 12.74
C ILE A 417 10.67 14.20 13.67
N SER A 418 10.00 15.24 14.15
CA SER A 418 8.83 15.11 15.04
C SER A 418 7.67 14.34 14.39
N PHE A 419 7.56 14.29 13.07
CA PHE A 419 6.53 13.51 12.38
C PHE A 419 6.83 11.99 12.37
N PHE A 420 8.09 11.61 12.61
CA PHE A 420 8.56 10.22 12.64
C PHE A 420 8.71 9.66 14.05
N GLU A 421 8.97 10.51 15.05
CA GLU A 421 9.25 10.13 16.43
C GLU A 421 8.05 10.25 17.37
N GLN A 422 6.93 10.81 16.92
CA GLN A 422 5.72 10.93 17.75
C GLN A 422 5.14 9.55 18.15
N GLU A 423 5.52 9.06 19.32
CA GLU A 423 4.55 8.53 20.28
C GLU A 423 3.98 9.73 21.03
N LYS A 424 2.95 10.39 20.48
CA LYS A 424 2.17 11.33 21.32
C LYS A 424 1.64 10.53 22.51
N SER A 425 1.78 11.11 23.70
CA SER A 425 1.42 10.60 25.02
C SER A 425 -0.03 10.09 25.21
N ASN A 426 -0.86 10.15 24.16
CA ASN A 426 -2.23 9.62 24.12
C ASN A 426 -2.45 8.49 23.08
N GLY A 427 -1.41 7.92 22.46
CA GLY A 427 -1.54 6.71 21.63
C GLY A 427 -2.27 6.87 20.28
N GLU A 428 -2.54 8.10 19.82
CA GLU A 428 -3.60 8.36 18.83
C GLU A 428 -3.17 8.55 17.37
N ALA A 429 -1.89 8.77 17.06
CA ALA A 429 -1.44 8.91 15.67
C ALA A 429 -0.17 8.10 15.40
N LYS A 430 -0.26 7.10 14.51
CA LYS A 430 0.92 6.35 14.05
C LYS A 430 1.87 7.29 13.31
N PRO A 431 3.20 7.19 13.46
CA PRO A 431 4.15 8.00 12.71
C PRO A 431 3.97 7.95 11.19
N ILE A 432 4.24 9.05 10.49
CA ILE A 432 4.21 9.08 9.02
C ILE A 432 5.37 8.27 8.45
N ASN A 433 5.10 7.51 7.40
CA ASN A 433 6.10 6.83 6.60
C ASN A 433 5.51 6.55 5.22
N LEU A 434 6.33 6.02 4.31
CA LEU A 434 5.95 5.75 2.92
C LEU A 434 4.65 4.94 2.77
N LEU A 435 4.37 4.00 3.67
CA LEU A 435 3.19 3.13 3.63
C LEU A 435 2.10 3.55 4.62
N ASN A 436 2.25 4.71 5.25
CA ASN A 436 1.32 5.22 6.26
C ASN A 436 1.16 6.74 6.15
N THR A 437 0.71 7.17 4.97
CA THR A 437 0.31 8.55 4.74
C THR A 437 -1.22 8.72 4.83
N THR A 438 -2.01 7.63 4.68
CA THR A 438 -3.48 7.68 4.58
C THR A 438 -4.15 8.45 5.72
N GLY A 439 -5.07 9.37 5.37
CA GLY A 439 -5.84 10.20 6.30
C GLY A 439 -5.06 11.28 7.06
N LYS A 440 -3.78 11.51 6.74
CA LYS A 440 -2.97 12.54 7.40
C LYS A 440 -2.74 13.79 6.53
N ASN A 441 -2.61 14.95 7.16
CA ASN A 441 -2.62 16.27 6.51
C ASN A 441 -1.28 17.03 6.59
N GLU A 442 -0.21 16.42 7.08
CA GLU A 442 1.09 17.07 7.31
C GLU A 442 1.78 17.51 6.02
N LEU A 443 1.40 16.90 4.89
CA LEU A 443 1.99 17.19 3.58
C LEU A 443 1.23 18.30 2.80
N LYS A 444 0.11 18.80 3.31
CA LYS A 444 -0.85 19.65 2.55
C LYS A 444 -0.27 20.91 1.91
N ASP A 445 0.81 21.43 2.48
CA ASP A 445 1.47 22.66 2.04
C ASP A 445 2.82 22.41 1.37
N ARG A 446 3.30 21.15 1.34
CA ARG A 446 4.58 20.79 0.74
C ARG A 446 4.46 20.84 -0.78
N LYS A 447 5.39 21.56 -1.41
CA LYS A 447 5.52 21.63 -2.88
C LYS A 447 6.49 20.58 -3.42
N SER A 448 7.37 20.08 -2.57
CA SER A 448 8.38 19.08 -2.94
C SER A 448 8.35 17.88 -1.98
N LEU A 449 8.37 16.67 -2.54
CA LEU A 449 8.46 15.42 -1.77
C LEU A 449 9.54 14.50 -2.34
N PHE A 450 10.22 13.77 -1.47
CA PHE A 450 11.12 12.68 -1.86
C PHE A 450 10.65 11.36 -1.27
N LEU A 451 10.26 10.41 -2.12
CA LEU A 451 9.91 9.04 -1.73
C LEU A 451 11.16 8.17 -1.88
N THR A 452 11.61 7.55 -0.79
CA THR A 452 12.90 6.83 -0.82
C THR A 452 12.82 5.43 -1.45
N SER A 453 11.64 5.02 -1.89
CA SER A 453 11.33 3.81 -2.66
C SER A 453 9.91 3.90 -3.21
N LEU A 454 9.54 3.01 -4.13
CA LEU A 454 8.11 2.77 -4.44
C LEU A 454 7.36 2.28 -3.19
N PRO A 455 6.09 2.67 -2.98
CA PRO A 455 5.26 2.21 -1.85
C PRO A 455 4.74 0.78 -2.08
N LYS A 456 5.68 -0.17 -2.11
CA LYS A 456 5.43 -1.59 -2.43
C LYS A 456 5.27 -2.42 -1.16
N MET A 457 4.17 -3.16 -1.06
CA MET A 457 3.91 -4.14 0.01
C MET A 457 4.60 -5.48 -0.29
N ASN A 458 4.58 -6.40 0.68
CA ASN A 458 5.01 -7.79 0.44
C ASN A 458 4.11 -8.44 -0.63
N ALA A 459 4.67 -9.30 -1.50
CA ALA A 459 3.94 -10.09 -2.50
C ALA A 459 2.68 -10.77 -1.94
N ASP A 460 2.74 -11.29 -0.71
CA ASP A 460 1.63 -11.96 -0.04
C ASP A 460 0.37 -11.07 0.08
N TYR A 461 0.55 -9.76 0.24
CA TYR A 461 -0.55 -8.81 0.29
C TYR A 461 -1.35 -8.81 -1.02
N TYR A 462 -0.66 -8.74 -2.15
CA TYR A 462 -1.28 -8.73 -3.48
C TYR A 462 -1.87 -10.11 -3.83
N LYS A 463 -1.17 -11.19 -3.46
CA LYS A 463 -1.67 -12.58 -3.61
C LYS A 463 -2.99 -12.77 -2.88
N MET A 464 -3.13 -12.30 -1.63
CA MET A 464 -4.39 -12.37 -0.90
C MET A 464 -5.52 -11.61 -1.61
N ILE A 465 -5.27 -10.40 -2.12
CA ILE A 465 -6.27 -9.65 -2.89
C ILE A 465 -6.67 -10.45 -4.14
N ALA A 466 -5.71 -10.98 -4.91
CA ALA A 466 -6.01 -11.74 -6.11
C ALA A 466 -6.83 -13.00 -5.80
N ILE A 467 -6.48 -13.77 -4.76
CA ILE A 467 -7.25 -14.94 -4.32
C ILE A 467 -8.67 -14.55 -3.94
N ALA A 468 -8.85 -13.43 -3.22
CA ALA A 468 -10.17 -12.96 -2.84
C ALA A 468 -11.05 -12.61 -4.06
N LEU A 469 -10.47 -12.08 -5.14
CA LEU A 469 -11.19 -11.66 -6.35
C LEU A 469 -11.43 -12.80 -7.34
N TYR A 470 -10.43 -13.67 -7.52
CA TYR A 470 -10.38 -14.63 -8.62
C TYR A 470 -10.37 -16.09 -8.15
N GLY A 471 -10.29 -16.33 -6.83
CA GLY A 471 -10.31 -17.65 -6.23
C GLY A 471 -9.16 -18.55 -6.72
N ASN A 472 -9.52 -19.67 -7.35
CA ASN A 472 -8.56 -20.65 -7.84
C ASN A 472 -8.07 -20.36 -9.27
N ASP A 473 -8.65 -19.37 -9.97
CA ASP A 473 -8.34 -19.02 -11.36
C ASP A 473 -7.24 -17.94 -11.47
N ILE A 474 -6.13 -18.19 -10.79
CA ILE A 474 -4.91 -17.36 -10.79
C ILE A 474 -3.65 -18.20 -10.55
N SER A 475 -2.52 -17.78 -11.11
CA SER A 475 -1.20 -18.24 -10.69
C SER A 475 -0.59 -17.27 -9.65
N LEU A 476 0.09 -17.83 -8.64
CA LEU A 476 0.75 -17.05 -7.59
C LEU A 476 2.27 -16.88 -7.83
N ASN A 477 2.76 -17.38 -8.96
CA ASN A 477 4.18 -17.42 -9.26
C ASN A 477 4.72 -16.00 -9.50
N MET A 478 5.92 -15.78 -8.96
CA MET A 478 6.74 -14.62 -9.32
C MET A 478 7.29 -14.83 -10.73
N SER A 479 7.56 -13.74 -11.44
CA SER A 479 8.14 -13.90 -12.77
C SER A 479 9.58 -14.42 -12.73
N ASN A 480 9.81 -15.49 -13.49
CA ASN A 480 11.12 -16.15 -13.61
C ASN A 480 11.90 -15.67 -14.84
N ASP A 481 11.26 -14.94 -15.75
CA ASP A 481 11.92 -14.43 -16.94
C ASP A 481 12.71 -13.17 -16.61
N ASN A 482 14.03 -13.22 -16.81
CA ASN A 482 14.91 -12.04 -16.76
C ASN A 482 14.55 -10.98 -17.85
N LEU A 483 13.56 -11.27 -18.70
CA LEU A 483 13.02 -10.42 -19.77
C LEU A 483 11.57 -9.97 -19.52
N SER A 484 10.99 -10.37 -18.39
CA SER A 484 9.62 -10.03 -18.01
C SER A 484 9.62 -8.69 -17.27
N ASP A 485 8.85 -7.73 -17.79
CA ASP A 485 8.60 -6.43 -17.15
C ASP A 485 7.70 -6.55 -15.91
N ASN A 486 7.17 -7.75 -15.64
CA ASN A 486 6.16 -8.00 -14.62
C ASN A 486 6.75 -8.63 -13.37
N TRP A 487 6.20 -8.27 -12.22
CA TRP A 487 6.62 -8.86 -10.95
C TRP A 487 5.99 -10.24 -10.73
N PHE A 488 4.81 -10.47 -11.31
CA PHE A 488 4.08 -11.74 -11.30
C PHE A 488 3.83 -12.23 -12.73
N ASP A 489 3.85 -13.56 -12.93
CA ASP A 489 3.57 -14.15 -14.25
C ASP A 489 2.09 -14.02 -14.65
N ASP A 490 1.20 -14.00 -13.67
CA ASP A 490 -0.23 -13.86 -13.89
C ASP A 490 -0.64 -12.40 -14.08
N GLU A 491 -1.22 -12.07 -15.23
CA GLU A 491 -1.64 -10.70 -15.56
C GLU A 491 -2.71 -10.15 -14.59
N LYS A 492 -3.59 -11.00 -14.03
CA LYS A 492 -4.61 -10.57 -13.07
C LYS A 492 -3.94 -10.16 -11.75
N LEU A 493 -2.97 -10.95 -11.29
CA LEU A 493 -2.19 -10.64 -10.08
C LEU A 493 -1.29 -9.40 -10.31
N GLN A 494 -0.66 -9.29 -11.48
CA GLN A 494 0.11 -8.11 -11.85
C GLN A 494 -0.78 -6.85 -11.90
N SER A 495 -1.99 -6.93 -12.44
CA SER A 495 -2.97 -5.83 -12.44
C SER A 495 -3.34 -5.40 -11.02
N VAL A 496 -3.53 -6.35 -10.09
CA VAL A 496 -3.76 -6.06 -8.67
C VAL A 496 -2.57 -5.33 -8.06
N TYR A 497 -1.34 -5.81 -8.27
CA TYR A 497 -0.13 -5.16 -7.79
C TYR A 497 0.02 -3.72 -8.30
N MET A 498 -0.11 -3.53 -9.61
CA MET A 498 0.03 -2.22 -10.24
C MET A 498 -1.07 -1.25 -9.77
N GLY A 499 -2.32 -1.72 -9.69
CA GLY A 499 -3.45 -0.91 -9.21
C GLY A 499 -3.26 -0.40 -7.79
N GLU A 500 -2.91 -1.27 -6.84
CA GLU A 500 -2.67 -0.87 -5.44
C GLU A 500 -1.45 0.05 -5.31
N MET A 501 -0.36 -0.23 -6.01
CA MET A 501 0.85 0.61 -5.97
C MET A 501 0.57 2.01 -6.53
N PHE A 502 -0.13 2.09 -7.67
CA PHE A 502 -0.54 3.38 -8.25
C PHE A 502 -1.51 4.13 -7.36
N ALA A 503 -2.44 3.43 -6.71
CA ALA A 503 -3.35 4.04 -5.75
C ALA A 503 -2.54 4.72 -4.64
N GLU A 504 -1.61 4.02 -4.00
CA GLU A 504 -0.78 4.59 -2.93
C GLU A 504 0.08 5.78 -3.40
N ILE A 505 0.71 5.70 -4.58
CA ILE A 505 1.46 6.83 -5.16
C ILE A 505 0.52 8.04 -5.35
N CYS A 506 -0.65 7.83 -5.95
CA CYS A 506 -1.64 8.90 -6.12
C CYS A 506 -2.09 9.46 -4.78
N GLN A 507 -2.29 8.61 -3.76
CA GLN A 507 -2.66 9.07 -2.43
C GLN A 507 -1.61 9.99 -1.81
N ILE A 508 -0.33 9.65 -1.95
CA ILE A 508 0.78 10.47 -1.46
C ILE A 508 0.84 11.81 -2.21
N ILE A 509 0.79 11.77 -3.54
CA ILE A 509 0.90 12.98 -4.38
C ILE A 509 -0.24 13.96 -4.08
N HIS A 510 -1.47 13.49 -3.96
CA HIS A 510 -2.61 14.38 -3.68
C HIS A 510 -2.70 14.85 -2.23
N ARG A 511 -1.78 14.42 -1.35
CA ARG A 511 -1.60 15.05 -0.03
C ARG A 511 -0.73 16.29 -0.06
N THR A 512 -0.01 16.53 -1.15
CA THR A 512 0.83 17.72 -1.33
C THR A 512 -0.02 18.97 -1.59
N ALA A 513 0.63 20.10 -1.83
CA ALA A 513 -0.01 21.31 -2.33
C ALA A 513 -0.73 21.13 -3.69
N LEU A 514 -0.56 19.99 -4.41
CA LEU A 514 -1.34 19.66 -5.61
C LEU A 514 -2.85 19.69 -5.34
N ARG A 515 -3.30 19.32 -4.13
CA ARG A 515 -4.71 19.33 -3.72
C ARG A 515 -5.39 20.70 -3.82
N LYS A 516 -4.59 21.78 -3.84
CA LYS A 516 -5.08 23.16 -3.98
C LYS A 516 -5.38 23.37 -5.47
N ILE A 517 -6.60 23.02 -5.88
CA ILE A 517 -7.06 23.04 -7.28
C ILE A 517 -6.77 24.39 -7.97
N ASN A 518 -7.03 25.50 -7.28
CA ASN A 518 -6.85 26.85 -7.83
C ASN A 518 -5.40 27.35 -7.81
N SER A 519 -4.47 26.64 -7.16
CA SER A 519 -3.07 27.05 -7.12
C SER A 519 -2.40 26.88 -8.50
N LYS A 520 -1.38 27.69 -8.76
CA LYS A 520 -0.48 27.56 -9.92
C LYS A 520 0.90 27.05 -9.56
N ASP A 521 1.13 26.75 -8.27
CA ASP A 521 2.42 26.27 -7.78
C ASP A 521 2.80 24.95 -8.45
N THR A 522 4.04 24.86 -8.92
CA THR A 522 4.64 23.61 -9.38
C THR A 522 4.86 22.67 -8.20
N ILE A 523 4.70 21.38 -8.45
CA ILE A 523 4.81 20.32 -7.46
C ILE A 523 5.84 19.31 -7.95
N ASP A 524 6.91 19.12 -7.18
CA ASP A 524 8.03 18.26 -7.54
C ASP A 524 8.01 17.00 -6.68
N ILE A 525 7.76 15.86 -7.31
CA ILE A 525 7.73 14.55 -6.65
C ILE A 525 8.92 13.74 -7.14
N TYR A 526 9.85 13.48 -6.26
CA TYR A 526 11.02 12.64 -6.50
C TYR A 526 10.77 11.24 -5.95
N ILE A 527 11.01 10.20 -6.74
CA ILE A 527 10.90 8.81 -6.28
C ILE A 527 12.17 8.04 -6.64
N ALA A 528 12.84 7.49 -5.63
CA ALA A 528 13.95 6.58 -5.83
C ALA A 528 13.46 5.19 -6.20
N TYR A 529 13.70 4.73 -7.42
CA TYR A 529 13.56 3.33 -7.83
C TYR A 529 14.33 3.10 -9.13
N ASP A 530 14.74 1.86 -9.38
CA ASP A 530 15.48 1.52 -10.59
C ASP A 530 14.51 1.07 -11.67
N ASP A 531 14.40 1.86 -12.73
CA ASP A 531 13.63 1.53 -13.94
C ASP A 531 14.53 0.84 -15.01
N GLU A 532 15.83 0.63 -14.76
CA GLU A 532 16.82 0.16 -15.76
C GLU A 532 16.61 -1.27 -16.27
N ASP A 533 15.74 -2.07 -15.64
CA ASP A 533 15.30 -3.33 -16.25
C ASP A 533 14.37 -3.09 -17.45
N ASN A 534 13.66 -1.96 -17.52
CA ASN A 534 12.78 -1.62 -18.65
C ASN A 534 13.51 -1.02 -19.86
N GLU A 535 14.63 -0.30 -19.67
CA GLU A 535 15.40 0.26 -20.80
C GLU A 535 16.05 -0.82 -21.66
N LYS A 536 16.48 -1.95 -21.05
CA LYS A 536 17.01 -3.12 -21.77
C LYS A 536 15.95 -3.83 -22.62
N ILE A 537 14.67 -3.53 -22.43
CA ILE A 537 13.53 -4.21 -23.05
C ILE A 537 12.82 -3.32 -24.09
N MET A 538 13.22 -2.05 -24.22
CA MET A 538 12.77 -1.14 -25.30
C MET A 538 13.07 -1.67 -26.72
N SER A 539 13.91 -2.70 -26.85
CA SER A 539 14.14 -3.45 -28.08
C SER A 539 13.50 -4.86 -28.06
N LYS A 540 12.20 -4.98 -27.75
CA LYS A 540 11.46 -6.21 -28.13
C LYS A 540 11.42 -6.29 -29.67
N PRO A 541 11.74 -7.45 -30.29
CA PRO A 541 11.77 -7.61 -31.75
C PRO A 541 10.44 -7.30 -32.45
N ASN A 542 9.33 -7.22 -31.69
CA ASN A 542 7.97 -7.11 -32.22
C ASN A 542 7.35 -5.71 -32.12
N GLY A 543 8.13 -4.66 -31.80
CA GLY A 543 7.67 -3.26 -31.87
C GLY A 543 6.67 -2.81 -30.79
N ALA A 544 6.24 -3.70 -29.88
CA ALA A 544 5.44 -3.33 -28.71
C ALA A 544 6.36 -2.73 -27.62
N LYS A 545 6.37 -1.40 -27.48
CA LYS A 545 7.01 -0.72 -26.36
C LYS A 545 6.22 -1.00 -25.08
N THR A 546 6.80 -1.71 -24.12
CA THR A 546 6.28 -1.71 -22.75
C THR A 546 6.44 -0.29 -22.19
N LEU A 547 5.36 0.29 -21.69
CA LEU A 547 5.42 1.61 -21.05
C LEU A 547 6.05 1.48 -19.66
N LEU A 548 6.97 2.39 -19.33
CA LEU A 548 7.53 2.52 -17.99
C LEU A 548 6.42 2.71 -16.94
N LEU A 549 6.71 2.41 -15.68
CA LEU A 549 5.76 2.52 -14.57
C LEU A 549 5.19 3.94 -14.47
N SER A 550 6.06 4.95 -14.56
CA SER A 550 5.72 6.37 -14.54
C SER A 550 4.82 6.78 -15.69
N GLU A 551 5.14 6.33 -16.91
CA GLU A 551 4.35 6.60 -18.11
C GLU A 551 2.98 5.93 -18.05
N THR A 552 2.92 4.70 -17.55
CA THR A 552 1.66 4.00 -17.35
C THR A 552 0.76 4.77 -16.38
N LEU A 553 1.31 5.29 -15.28
CA LEU A 553 0.56 6.12 -14.34
C LEU A 553 0.11 7.45 -14.97
N ASN A 554 0.99 8.09 -15.74
CA ASN A 554 0.68 9.34 -16.43
C ASN A 554 -0.48 9.18 -17.41
N VAL A 555 -0.50 8.07 -18.16
CA VAL A 555 -1.59 7.72 -19.07
C VAL A 555 -2.87 7.37 -18.32
N ARG A 556 -2.80 6.49 -17.31
CA ARG A 556 -3.98 5.94 -16.63
C ARG A 556 -4.67 6.89 -15.66
N TYR A 557 -3.94 7.85 -15.08
CA TYR A 557 -4.48 8.72 -14.02
C TYR A 557 -4.31 10.22 -14.31
N PHE A 558 -3.11 10.64 -14.75
CA PHE A 558 -2.81 12.07 -14.96
C PHE A 558 -3.21 12.58 -16.34
N ASN A 559 -3.86 11.77 -17.18
CA ASN A 559 -4.29 12.14 -18.53
C ASN A 559 -3.15 12.70 -19.41
N ARG A 560 -1.93 12.18 -19.27
CA ARG A 560 -0.71 12.63 -19.98
C ARG A 560 -0.32 14.09 -19.73
N GLN A 561 -0.75 14.67 -18.61
CA GLN A 561 -0.46 16.06 -18.28
C GLN A 561 0.77 16.23 -17.38
N ALA A 562 1.16 15.20 -16.62
CA ALA A 562 2.32 15.29 -15.74
C ALA A 562 3.62 15.28 -16.55
N ASN A 563 4.59 16.08 -16.09
CA ASN A 563 5.92 16.15 -16.68
C ASN A 563 6.82 15.06 -16.07
N ILE A 564 7.17 14.04 -16.85
CA ILE A 564 8.00 12.92 -16.39
C ILE A 564 9.47 13.25 -16.69
N LYS A 565 10.33 13.15 -15.68
CA LYS A 565 11.78 13.32 -15.83
C LYS A 565 12.51 12.14 -15.22
N HIS A 566 13.54 11.66 -15.90
CA HIS A 566 14.43 10.61 -15.42
C HIS A 566 15.77 11.22 -15.06
N HIS A 567 16.30 10.83 -13.91
CA HIS A 567 17.61 11.23 -13.43
C HIS A 567 18.37 9.98 -13.01
N SER A 568 19.50 9.74 -13.67
CA SER A 568 20.43 8.68 -13.32
C SER A 568 21.42 9.22 -12.30
N VAL A 569 21.42 8.66 -11.09
CA VAL A 569 22.43 9.00 -10.08
C VAL A 569 23.73 8.29 -10.47
N VAL A 570 24.74 9.08 -10.85
CA VAL A 570 26.04 8.61 -11.40
C VAL A 570 26.98 8.04 -10.30
N ASP A 571 26.62 8.12 -9.02
CA ASP A 571 27.49 7.71 -7.91
C ASP A 571 27.63 6.19 -7.76
N GLU A 572 28.69 5.64 -8.36
CA GLU A 572 29.01 4.21 -8.36
C GLU A 572 29.52 3.65 -7.03
N SER A 573 30.00 4.49 -6.12
CA SER A 573 30.51 4.05 -4.82
C SER A 573 29.40 3.41 -3.96
N LEU A 574 28.13 3.69 -4.31
CA LEU A 574 26.97 3.36 -3.49
C LEU A 574 26.08 2.22 -4.05
N TYR A 575 26.30 1.77 -5.28
CA TYR A 575 25.45 0.77 -5.95
C TYR A 575 26.13 -0.54 -6.32
N GLY A 576 27.46 -0.64 -6.18
CA GLY A 576 28.20 -1.82 -6.62
C GLY A 576 28.13 -2.07 -8.13
N ARG A 577 27.64 -1.09 -8.90
CA ARG A 577 27.77 -1.04 -10.37
C ARG A 577 29.25 -0.94 -10.75
N GLY A 578 29.99 -0.16 -9.97
CA GLY A 578 31.44 -0.05 -10.06
C GLY A 578 32.18 -1.26 -9.50
N ASN A 579 31.54 -2.25 -8.85
CA ASN A 579 32.28 -3.40 -8.34
C ASN A 579 32.95 -4.20 -9.46
N LYS A 580 32.30 -4.31 -10.62
CA LYS A 580 32.88 -4.97 -11.77
C LYS A 580 33.98 -4.12 -12.41
N VAL A 581 33.81 -2.80 -12.44
CA VAL A 581 34.83 -1.85 -12.93
C VAL A 581 36.04 -1.82 -12.00
N ARG A 582 35.81 -1.83 -10.68
CA ARG A 582 36.80 -1.88 -9.61
C ARG A 582 37.53 -3.22 -9.59
N GLN A 583 36.83 -4.34 -9.84
CA GLN A 583 37.48 -5.64 -10.09
C GLN A 583 38.40 -5.57 -11.31
N PHE A 584 37.94 -4.99 -12.42
CA PHE A 584 38.80 -4.79 -13.58
C PHE A 584 39.98 -3.85 -13.25
N ALA A 585 39.74 -2.73 -12.56
CA ALA A 585 40.77 -1.78 -12.18
C ALA A 585 41.82 -2.41 -11.25
N GLU A 586 41.39 -3.21 -10.27
CA GLU A 586 42.27 -3.93 -9.34
C GLU A 586 43.08 -5.03 -10.06
N GLU A 587 42.43 -5.85 -10.90
CA GLU A 587 43.10 -6.90 -11.67
C GLU A 587 44.11 -6.29 -12.67
N ILE A 588 43.75 -5.17 -13.29
CA ILE A 588 44.60 -4.44 -14.21
C ILE A 588 45.75 -3.74 -13.49
N ASP A 589 45.52 -3.07 -12.37
CA ASP A 589 46.58 -2.47 -11.54
C ASP A 589 47.56 -3.54 -11.07
N ARG A 590 47.06 -4.68 -10.58
CA ARG A 590 47.90 -5.83 -10.20
C ARG A 590 48.74 -6.33 -11.39
N TRP A 591 48.13 -6.47 -12.57
CA TRP A 591 48.86 -6.87 -13.77
C TRP A 591 49.93 -5.82 -14.15
N ILE A 592 49.59 -4.54 -14.10
CA ILE A 592 50.50 -3.41 -14.39
C ILE A 592 51.70 -3.45 -13.46
N ARG A 593 51.49 -3.56 -12.14
CA ARG A 593 52.57 -3.62 -11.14
C ARG A 593 53.55 -4.77 -11.36
N LEU A 594 53.09 -5.88 -11.94
CA LEU A 594 53.92 -7.07 -12.18
C LEU A 594 54.62 -7.06 -13.55
N ASN A 595 54.10 -6.34 -14.55
CA ASN A 595 54.52 -6.49 -15.95
C ASN A 595 54.99 -5.19 -16.63
N ILE A 596 54.71 -4.02 -16.04
CA ILE A 596 55.16 -2.72 -16.55
C ILE A 596 56.54 -2.40 -15.97
N THR A 597 57.47 -2.03 -16.85
CA THR A 597 58.87 -1.69 -16.51
C THR A 597 59.31 -0.47 -17.31
N VAL A 598 60.52 0.04 -17.06
CA VAL A 598 61.10 1.18 -17.82
C VAL A 598 61.19 0.89 -19.33
N TYR A 599 61.25 -0.38 -19.74
CA TYR A 599 61.31 -0.79 -21.14
C TYR A 599 59.93 -1.12 -21.73
N ASN A 600 58.88 -1.05 -20.93
CA ASN A 600 57.52 -1.42 -21.29
C ASN A 600 56.53 -0.62 -20.44
N ASP A 601 56.31 0.64 -20.82
CA ASP A 601 55.52 1.61 -20.05
C ASP A 601 54.08 1.79 -20.58
N LEU A 602 53.27 2.49 -19.79
CA LEU A 602 51.98 3.04 -20.17
C LEU A 602 52.18 4.29 -21.05
N PRO A 603 51.22 4.64 -21.94
CA PRO A 603 49.87 4.08 -22.09
C PRO A 603 49.82 2.79 -22.92
N ARG A 604 48.96 1.85 -22.52
CA ARG A 604 48.71 0.60 -23.27
C ARG A 604 47.25 0.45 -23.67
N ARG A 605 47.03 -0.12 -24.86
CA ARG A 605 45.67 -0.38 -25.34
C ARG A 605 45.01 -1.45 -24.47
N VAL A 606 43.75 -1.28 -24.11
CA VAL A 606 43.03 -2.19 -23.18
C VAL A 606 43.11 -3.65 -23.62
N GLY A 607 43.01 -3.93 -24.93
CA GLY A 607 43.07 -5.29 -25.46
C GLY A 607 44.46 -5.95 -25.41
N GLU A 608 45.50 -5.22 -25.02
CA GLU A 608 46.87 -5.71 -24.90
C GLU A 608 47.30 -6.02 -23.47
N ILE A 609 46.46 -5.67 -22.52
CA ILE A 609 46.65 -6.01 -21.11
C ILE A 609 46.33 -7.49 -20.96
N ASP A 610 47.30 -8.25 -20.45
CA ASP A 610 47.16 -9.68 -20.24
C ASP A 610 46.64 -10.43 -21.48
N LYS A 611 47.38 -10.30 -22.60
CA LYS A 611 46.99 -10.94 -23.87
C LYS A 611 46.78 -12.45 -23.74
N GLU A 612 47.51 -13.12 -22.84
CA GLU A 612 47.44 -14.56 -22.63
C GLU A 612 46.34 -14.98 -21.63
N GLY A 613 46.05 -14.20 -20.58
CA GLY A 613 44.99 -14.49 -19.60
C GLY A 613 43.60 -13.93 -19.92
N GLU A 614 43.46 -13.27 -21.08
CA GLU A 614 42.22 -12.66 -21.60
C GLU A 614 41.62 -11.49 -20.80
N LEU A 615 42.26 -11.00 -19.73
CA LEU A 615 41.71 -9.90 -18.91
C LEU A 615 41.40 -8.65 -19.76
N GLY A 616 42.36 -8.18 -20.56
CA GLY A 616 42.16 -7.02 -21.44
C GLY A 616 41.08 -7.22 -22.51
N LYS A 617 40.92 -8.46 -22.99
CA LYS A 617 39.84 -8.82 -23.94
C LYS A 617 38.47 -8.76 -23.28
N LYS A 618 38.32 -9.31 -22.07
CA LYS A 618 37.08 -9.26 -21.27
C LYS A 618 36.72 -7.82 -20.93
N PHE A 619 37.70 -7.03 -20.50
CA PHE A 619 37.47 -5.62 -20.17
C PHE A 619 37.10 -4.80 -21.40
N ARG A 620 37.79 -4.97 -22.54
CA ARG A 620 37.43 -4.33 -23.81
C ARG A 620 36.01 -4.65 -24.25
N GLN A 621 35.57 -5.90 -24.14
CA GLN A 621 34.20 -6.30 -24.48
C GLN A 621 33.17 -5.65 -23.54
N TRP A 622 33.52 -5.53 -22.26
CA TRP A 622 32.69 -4.85 -21.27
C TRP A 622 32.58 -3.34 -21.59
N LEU A 623 33.71 -2.68 -21.88
CA LEU A 623 33.75 -1.25 -22.25
C LEU A 623 32.93 -0.97 -23.51
N LYS A 624 32.96 -1.84 -24.53
CA LYS A 624 32.12 -1.68 -25.74
C LYS A 624 30.62 -1.49 -25.44
N ARG A 625 30.14 -2.04 -24.32
CA ARG A 625 28.73 -1.97 -23.91
C ARG A 625 28.45 -0.87 -22.87
N ASN A 626 29.49 -0.30 -22.26
CA ASN A 626 29.36 0.55 -21.08
C ASN A 626 30.10 1.90 -21.20
N TRP A 627 30.79 2.16 -22.32
CA TRP A 627 31.46 3.43 -22.60
C TRP A 627 30.51 4.44 -23.25
N THR A 628 29.63 5.01 -22.44
CA THR A 628 28.64 6.05 -22.81
C THR A 628 28.96 7.35 -22.08
N ASP A 629 28.53 8.51 -22.59
CA ASP A 629 28.85 9.83 -22.02
C ASP A 629 28.53 9.90 -20.51
N GLU A 630 27.42 9.30 -20.08
CA GLU A 630 27.00 9.21 -18.66
C GLU A 630 27.90 8.31 -17.77
N LYS A 631 28.69 7.41 -18.36
CA LYS A 631 29.49 6.39 -17.66
C LYS A 631 31.00 6.59 -17.78
N ILE A 632 31.46 7.49 -18.66
CA ILE A 632 32.90 7.72 -18.86
C ILE A 632 33.53 8.31 -17.60
N GLU A 633 32.93 9.36 -17.05
CA GLU A 633 33.38 10.03 -15.82
C GLU A 633 33.50 9.02 -14.67
N MET A 634 32.46 8.22 -14.52
CA MET A 634 32.35 7.13 -13.56
C MET A 634 33.47 6.08 -13.68
N ILE A 635 33.73 5.54 -14.89
CA ILE A 635 34.80 4.56 -15.11
C ILE A 635 36.17 5.16 -14.76
N ASN A 636 36.40 6.41 -15.16
CA ASN A 636 37.65 7.10 -14.88
C ASN A 636 37.83 7.41 -13.39
N ASN A 637 36.77 7.77 -12.66
CA ASN A 637 36.83 7.94 -11.21
C ASN A 637 37.26 6.66 -10.48
N VAL A 638 36.76 5.49 -10.90
CA VAL A 638 37.16 4.21 -10.30
C VAL A 638 38.60 3.85 -10.64
N PHE A 639 39.04 4.04 -11.89
CA PHE A 639 40.43 3.78 -12.27
C PHE A 639 41.40 4.75 -11.58
N ALA A 640 40.97 5.98 -11.30
CA ALA A 640 41.74 6.98 -10.59
C ALA A 640 42.05 6.60 -9.13
N GLU A 641 41.18 5.82 -8.47
CA GLU A 641 41.47 5.23 -7.14
C GLU A 641 42.76 4.37 -7.15
N TYR A 642 43.15 3.86 -8.32
CA TYR A 642 44.35 3.06 -8.56
C TYR A 642 45.46 3.86 -9.27
N GLY A 643 45.31 5.18 -9.42
CA GLY A 643 46.27 6.04 -10.13
C GLY A 643 46.28 5.85 -11.65
N LEU A 644 45.18 5.37 -12.22
CA LEU A 644 45.04 5.07 -13.64
C LEU A 644 43.92 5.91 -14.28
N VAL A 645 44.00 6.11 -15.59
CA VAL A 645 42.94 6.74 -16.39
C VAL A 645 42.74 5.98 -17.69
N ILE A 646 41.51 5.95 -18.19
CA ILE A 646 41.19 5.41 -19.52
C ILE A 646 40.94 6.55 -20.49
N GLU A 647 41.79 6.63 -21.50
CA GLU A 647 41.72 7.64 -22.55
C GLU A 647 41.26 7.03 -23.88
N GLU A 648 40.53 7.82 -24.66
CA GLU A 648 40.15 7.48 -26.03
C GLU A 648 41.13 8.15 -27.01
N ARG A 649 41.80 7.34 -27.83
CA ARG A 649 42.75 7.82 -28.84
C ARG A 649 42.46 7.18 -30.18
N LYS A 650 42.72 7.94 -31.25
CA LYS A 650 42.74 7.42 -32.62
C LYS A 650 44.02 6.61 -32.83
N ASP A 651 43.87 5.37 -33.26
CA ASP A 651 44.97 4.48 -33.63
C ASP A 651 44.73 3.80 -34.99
N GLU A 652 45.69 3.01 -35.46
CA GLU A 652 45.61 2.25 -36.72
C GLU A 652 44.47 1.22 -36.77
N TYR A 653 43.81 0.95 -35.63
CA TYR A 653 42.76 -0.07 -35.51
C TYR A 653 41.36 0.52 -35.34
N SER A 654 41.22 1.77 -34.90
CA SER A 654 39.94 2.46 -34.68
C SER A 654 40.15 3.95 -34.39
N ASP A 655 39.21 4.80 -34.81
CA ASP A 655 39.16 6.20 -34.39
C ASP A 655 38.90 6.38 -32.88
N LYS A 656 38.46 5.33 -32.18
CA LYS A 656 37.99 5.37 -30.78
C LYS A 656 38.58 4.30 -29.87
N SER A 657 39.84 3.93 -30.08
CA SER A 657 40.52 2.90 -29.27
C SER A 657 40.73 3.38 -27.83
N LYS A 658 40.59 2.46 -26.86
CA LYS A 658 40.75 2.75 -25.42
C LYS A 658 42.13 2.36 -24.94
N TYR A 659 42.77 3.27 -24.23
CA TYR A 659 44.09 3.10 -23.65
C TYR A 659 44.04 3.33 -22.14
N ILE A 660 44.80 2.55 -21.39
CA ILE A 660 45.03 2.77 -19.96
C ILE A 660 46.34 3.53 -19.82
N ASN A 661 46.31 4.61 -19.05
CA ASN A 661 47.45 5.48 -18.80
C ASN A 661 47.60 5.71 -17.29
N LYS A 662 48.77 6.21 -16.86
CA LYS A 662 48.94 6.73 -15.50
C LYS A 662 48.25 8.08 -15.38
N MET A 663 47.63 8.31 -14.24
CA MET A 663 47.10 9.62 -13.91
C MET A 663 48.27 10.59 -13.68
N ASN A 664 48.22 11.74 -14.33
CA ASN A 664 49.14 12.85 -14.19
C ASN A 664 48.53 13.92 -13.26
N ASP A 665 49.37 14.68 -12.54
CA ASP A 665 48.95 15.60 -11.47
C ASP A 665 47.87 16.60 -11.91
N THR A 666 47.94 17.09 -13.15
CA THR A 666 46.95 18.00 -13.75
C THR A 666 45.57 17.36 -13.91
N TYR A 667 45.51 16.06 -14.21
CA TYR A 667 44.25 15.33 -14.39
C TYR A 667 43.64 14.88 -13.06
N PHE A 668 44.49 14.73 -12.03
CA PHE A 668 44.06 14.47 -10.65
C PHE A 668 43.35 15.69 -10.05
N GLU A 669 43.91 16.90 -10.25
CA GLU A 669 43.28 18.17 -9.85
C GLU A 669 41.94 18.42 -10.58
N GLU A 670 41.84 18.10 -11.88
CA GLU A 670 40.58 18.23 -12.64
C GLU A 670 39.45 17.29 -12.18
N LEU A 671 39.79 16.10 -11.67
CA LEU A 671 38.79 15.10 -11.24
C LEU A 671 38.42 15.18 -9.76
N PHE A 672 39.32 15.63 -8.89
CA PHE A 672 39.10 15.61 -7.44
C PHE A 672 39.08 16.98 -6.76
N GLY A 673 39.38 18.07 -7.48
CA GLY A 673 39.31 19.44 -6.99
C GLY A 673 40.56 19.90 -6.25
#